data_AF-A0A933MYA2-F1
#
_entry.id   AF-A0A933MYA2-F1
#
_cell.length_a   1.000
_cell.length_b   1.000
_cell.length_c   1.000
_cell.angle_alpha   90.00
_cell.angle_beta   90.00
_cell.angle_gamma   90.00
#
_symmetry.space_group_name_H-M   'P 1'
#
loop_
_entity.id
_entity.type
_entity.pdbx_description
1 polymer ?
#
loop_
_entity_poly.entity_id
_entity_poly.type
_entity_poly.pdbx_seq_one_letter_code
_entity_poly.pdbx_strand_id
1 'polypeptide(L)'
;MGAALLAALALAWVFRGPALAFADGIVQSSDLAAAAFDSGRMFFSYEFRNVLLFAIFLIGAGAVVGLARRAIFLPARWGGYPLWQPLATGVLVLDLFIVGIGFYPKTDPRLGQFTPPAVEFLRQDQSYYRITSYDKPDEKVFNPNAGMLYGLSDIRGYDSIIPKQYAELMGLLAPQDELLYNRIAPFYSPDPLSSPLINLLNVKYVLTTRPLPNAGYTLVYDKEIQIYQNDRVLPRAFMVPQARVIADRAALLAEMKQFDPAREVLLEQDPGIAAQEIASACALNPVEIVKYSGSEVVVKSAQVCAGWLVLSDSYFPGWIAQIDGEDAPLYRADYNFRGVHVPAGEHLVRFKYSPVSFRAGLIGSFLGAMLVLLGFAYLAWQRFYRVNEGSEVQVVAKNSLLPMATSLLMKAMDLAFALFSLRVLGPTGTGRYAWAVGIWLFANTITDFGLGILLTREVSRDRSQANRYLTNSLILRVVLWALSLIPFGIIAAIYVSFFNVTLDTAFALGLLLIGILPSTLSASLAFLFNAYERFEYRVAVDVVTRIVSITLGVIALLLGYGYVGLAAVSILTNLFTLAVFYWLVRATLFAPRLQVDRGLIRWMAFESYPLMLNNLLSSLFFRIDAMILLPLKGDTVLGYYSTAYKFIEALNFIPSNFTLAIFPALSRLASSAKDAMLRAYTLSLKILLWVSLPLTVGTIFVSRELIQIFGGDAYLPHSAIALQALIWFLPFSFINSVTHYVLIALGQQRFLTKAFVVGVVFNIVANLIAIGPLSYVGAALVTILSEIVLLIPFYYSVRKNLASIPFWSITWRPALAAGLMGLALWWLVERAGVVVAVPIAGLVYGVLLIALGALGEDERALLRRLRKKT
;
A
#
# COMPACT_ATOMS: atom_id res chain seq x y z
N MET A 1 10.48 -47.32 12.50
CA MET A 1 11.74 -46.55 12.62
C MET A 1 11.64 -45.47 13.69
N GLY A 2 10.74 -44.48 13.63
CA GLY A 2 10.63 -43.43 14.66
C GLY A 2 10.40 -43.96 16.09
N ALA A 3 9.51 -44.96 16.26
CA ALA A 3 9.33 -45.62 17.55
C ALA A 3 10.60 -46.32 18.08
N ALA A 4 11.44 -46.86 17.19
CA ALA A 4 12.71 -47.48 17.57
C ALA A 4 13.73 -46.42 18.04
N LEU A 5 13.73 -45.24 17.41
CA LEU A 5 14.55 -44.11 17.86
C LEU A 5 14.10 -43.59 19.24
N LEU A 6 12.79 -43.48 19.50
CA LEU A 6 12.28 -43.14 20.84
C LEU A 6 12.69 -44.18 21.89
N ALA A 7 12.62 -45.47 21.54
CA ALA A 7 13.07 -46.54 22.42
C ALA A 7 14.59 -46.47 22.66
N ALA A 8 15.39 -46.19 21.64
CA ALA A 8 16.83 -46.00 21.76
C ALA A 8 17.19 -44.80 22.64
N LEU A 9 16.47 -43.67 22.50
CA LEU A 9 16.64 -42.50 23.38
C LEU A 9 16.26 -42.81 24.83
N ALA A 10 15.15 -43.53 25.04
CA ALA A 10 14.76 -43.96 26.38
C ALA A 10 15.81 -44.90 27.00
N LEU A 11 16.34 -45.85 26.22
CA LEU A 11 17.43 -46.72 26.66
C LEU A 11 18.70 -45.93 26.96
N ALA A 12 19.10 -44.99 26.10
CA ALA A 12 20.26 -44.13 26.34
C ALA A 12 20.07 -43.25 27.59
N TRP A 13 18.83 -42.86 27.91
CA TRP A 13 18.51 -42.12 29.13
C TRP A 13 18.54 -42.97 30.39
N VAL A 14 18.17 -44.25 30.31
CA VAL A 14 18.26 -45.22 31.41
C VAL A 14 19.71 -45.64 31.62
N PHE A 15 20.45 -45.92 30.54
CA PHE A 15 21.84 -46.34 30.54
C PHE A 15 22.77 -45.17 30.19
N ARG A 16 22.75 -44.11 30.99
CA ARG A 16 23.49 -42.85 30.70
C ARG A 16 25.00 -43.03 30.62
N GLY A 17 25.60 -43.84 31.49
CA GLY A 17 27.05 -44.04 31.52
C GLY A 17 27.61 -44.54 30.19
N PRO A 18 27.11 -45.69 29.67
CA PRO A 18 27.48 -46.18 28.34
C PRO A 18 27.16 -45.21 27.20
N ALA A 19 26.01 -44.51 27.25
CA ALA A 19 25.63 -43.56 26.23
C ALA A 19 26.56 -42.34 26.16
N LEU A 20 27.00 -41.82 27.32
CA LEU A 20 27.96 -40.74 27.41
C LEU A 20 29.36 -41.17 26.97
N ALA A 21 29.82 -42.37 27.36
CA ALA A 21 31.09 -42.90 26.89
C ALA A 21 31.12 -43.08 25.36
N PHE A 22 30.00 -43.51 24.77
CA PHE A 22 29.84 -43.57 23.32
C PHE A 22 29.89 -42.18 22.67
N ALA A 23 29.20 -41.19 23.26
CA ALA A 23 29.23 -39.82 22.79
C ALA A 23 30.63 -39.18 22.91
N ASP A 24 31.38 -39.44 23.98
CA ASP A 24 32.76 -39.01 24.14
C ASP A 24 33.65 -39.63 23.05
N GLY A 25 33.45 -40.92 22.74
CA GLY A 25 34.13 -41.58 21.62
C GLY A 25 33.85 -40.90 20.28
N ILE A 26 32.60 -40.45 20.04
CA ILE A 26 32.26 -39.70 18.82
C ILE A 26 32.98 -38.36 18.78
N VAL A 27 32.93 -37.58 19.86
CA VAL A 27 33.59 -36.26 19.94
C VAL A 27 35.08 -36.39 19.71
N GLN A 28 35.73 -37.39 20.30
CA GLN A 28 37.17 -37.63 20.14
C GLN A 28 37.54 -38.15 18.75
N SER A 29 36.63 -38.84 18.06
CA SER A 29 36.88 -39.40 16.73
C SER A 29 36.65 -38.42 15.57
N SER A 30 36.11 -37.23 15.84
CA SER A 30 35.74 -36.26 14.81
C SER A 30 36.27 -34.87 15.14
N ASP A 31 37.20 -34.37 14.33
CA ASP A 31 37.79 -33.03 14.51
C ASP A 31 36.74 -31.93 14.52
N LEU A 32 35.67 -32.08 13.73
CA LEU A 32 34.54 -31.14 13.70
C LEU A 32 33.72 -31.20 15.00
N ALA A 33 33.47 -32.40 15.54
CA ALA A 33 32.76 -32.54 16.81
C ALA A 33 33.60 -32.02 17.98
N ALA A 34 34.91 -32.31 17.99
CA ALA A 34 35.85 -31.80 18.99
C ALA A 34 35.98 -30.27 18.95
N ALA A 35 35.89 -29.65 17.76
CA ALA A 35 35.91 -28.20 17.62
C ALA A 35 34.60 -27.53 18.08
N ALA A 36 33.47 -28.24 18.07
CA ALA A 36 32.15 -27.70 18.37
C ALA A 36 31.64 -28.05 19.79
N PHE A 37 32.13 -29.12 20.39
CA PHE A 37 31.64 -29.64 21.67
C PHE A 37 32.80 -29.99 22.61
N ASP A 38 32.79 -29.41 23.81
CA ASP A 38 33.82 -29.65 24.83
C ASP A 38 33.78 -31.06 25.43
N SER A 39 32.66 -31.78 25.29
CA SER A 39 32.48 -33.12 25.85
C SER A 39 31.38 -33.91 25.15
N GLY A 40 31.43 -35.24 25.25
CA GLY A 40 30.37 -36.14 24.84
C GLY A 40 29.05 -35.87 25.56
N ARG A 41 29.07 -35.32 26.77
CA ARG A 41 27.85 -34.85 27.46
C ARG A 41 27.19 -33.69 26.73
N MET A 42 27.98 -32.70 26.31
CA MET A 42 27.47 -31.56 25.55
C MET A 42 26.93 -32.01 24.20
N PHE A 43 27.68 -32.85 23.48
CA PHE A 43 27.26 -33.47 22.22
C PHE A 43 25.96 -34.28 22.37
N PHE A 44 25.90 -35.19 23.35
CA PHE A 44 24.72 -36.00 23.63
C PHE A 44 23.51 -35.15 23.96
N SER A 45 23.67 -34.09 24.77
CA SER A 45 22.56 -33.19 25.10
C SER A 45 22.01 -32.45 23.87
N TYR A 46 22.89 -32.05 22.95
CA TYR A 46 22.52 -31.40 21.69
C TYR A 46 21.80 -32.39 20.77
N GLU A 47 22.40 -33.56 20.52
CA GLU A 47 21.86 -34.57 19.61
C GLU A 47 20.59 -35.25 20.12
N PHE A 48 20.47 -35.47 21.44
CA PHE A 48 19.28 -36.10 22.04
C PHE A 48 17.99 -35.36 21.63
N ARG A 49 18.02 -34.03 21.65
CA ARG A 49 16.89 -33.20 21.22
C ARG A 49 16.59 -33.36 19.73
N ASN A 50 17.63 -33.36 18.88
CA ASN A 50 17.46 -33.46 17.44
C ASN A 50 16.92 -34.84 17.03
N VAL A 51 17.45 -35.91 17.60
CA VAL A 51 16.97 -37.28 17.37
C VAL A 51 15.55 -37.46 17.90
N LEU A 52 15.19 -36.85 19.02
CA LEU A 52 13.82 -36.87 19.56
C LEU A 52 12.82 -36.22 18.60
N LEU A 53 13.13 -35.02 18.11
CA LEU A 53 12.31 -34.31 17.12
C LEU A 53 12.17 -35.13 15.84
N PHE A 54 13.28 -35.63 15.31
CA PHE A 54 13.29 -36.48 14.13
C PHE A 54 12.40 -37.72 14.31
N ALA A 55 12.48 -38.39 15.47
CA ALA A 55 11.66 -39.55 15.78
C ALA A 55 10.16 -39.22 15.81
N ILE A 56 9.77 -38.08 16.42
CA ILE A 56 8.37 -37.62 16.48
C ILE A 56 7.84 -37.32 15.08
N PHE A 57 8.58 -36.58 14.25
CA PHE A 57 8.17 -36.25 12.89
C PHE A 57 8.09 -37.48 11.99
N LEU A 58 8.99 -38.45 12.17
CA LEU A 58 8.93 -39.70 11.41
C LEU A 58 7.71 -40.56 11.78
N ILE A 59 7.29 -40.53 13.05
CA ILE A 59 6.01 -41.14 13.48
C ILE A 59 4.84 -40.38 12.88
N GLY A 60 4.84 -39.05 12.92
CA GLY A 60 3.80 -38.21 12.33
C GLY A 60 3.63 -38.45 10.82
N ALA A 61 4.73 -38.48 10.06
CA ALA A 61 4.74 -38.80 8.65
C ALA A 61 4.23 -40.23 8.38
N GLY A 62 4.66 -41.20 9.19
CA GLY A 62 4.14 -42.57 9.12
C GLY A 62 2.64 -42.66 9.36
N ALA A 63 2.11 -41.90 10.33
CA ALA A 63 0.69 -41.81 10.60
C ALA A 63 -0.08 -41.17 9.44
N VAL A 64 0.44 -40.11 8.83
CA VAL A 64 -0.14 -39.47 7.63
C VAL A 64 -0.22 -40.46 6.47
N VAL A 65 0.87 -41.17 6.16
CA VAL A 65 0.90 -42.18 5.09
C VAL A 65 -0.06 -43.33 5.40
N GLY A 66 -0.12 -43.77 6.65
CA GLY A 66 -1.06 -44.80 7.10
C GLY A 66 -2.52 -44.37 6.94
N LEU A 67 -2.86 -43.13 7.29
CA LEU A 67 -4.20 -42.55 7.13
C LEU A 67 -4.56 -42.32 5.66
N ALA A 68 -3.58 -41.97 4.81
CA ALA A 68 -3.77 -41.83 3.37
C ALA A 68 -4.24 -43.12 2.72
N ARG A 69 -3.81 -44.28 3.25
CA ARG A 69 -4.24 -45.60 2.78
C ARG A 69 -5.59 -46.06 3.33
N ARG A 70 -6.13 -45.44 4.38
CA ARG A 70 -7.32 -45.91 5.11
C ARG A 70 -8.63 -45.17 4.78
N ALA A 71 -8.63 -44.26 3.81
CA ALA A 71 -9.82 -43.53 3.36
C ALA A 71 -10.69 -42.95 4.50
N ILE A 72 -10.03 -42.42 5.55
CA ILE A 72 -10.72 -41.75 6.65
C ILE A 72 -10.95 -40.30 6.24
N PHE A 73 -12.22 -39.88 6.20
CA PHE A 73 -12.61 -38.55 5.79
C PHE A 73 -13.02 -37.71 7.01
N LEU A 74 -12.74 -36.41 6.93
CA LEU A 74 -13.29 -35.46 7.90
C LEU A 74 -14.81 -35.42 7.81
N PRO A 75 -15.51 -35.09 8.91
CA PRO A 75 -16.96 -34.91 8.87
C PRO A 75 -17.37 -33.93 7.77
N ALA A 76 -18.48 -34.20 7.07
CA ALA A 76 -18.94 -33.43 5.91
C ALA A 76 -18.99 -31.90 6.15
N ARG A 77 -19.30 -31.48 7.38
CA ARG A 77 -19.25 -30.08 7.85
C ARG A 77 -17.90 -29.36 7.65
N TRP A 78 -16.81 -30.09 7.39
CA TRP A 78 -15.45 -29.57 7.15
C TRP A 78 -14.97 -29.84 5.73
N GLY A 79 -15.89 -30.12 4.79
CA GLY A 79 -15.62 -30.28 3.36
C GLY A 79 -15.35 -31.70 2.90
N GLY A 80 -15.42 -32.70 3.79
CA GLY A 80 -15.29 -34.12 3.41
C GLY A 80 -13.91 -34.50 2.88
N TYR A 81 -12.87 -33.71 3.16
CA TYR A 81 -11.51 -34.00 2.73
C TYR A 81 -10.94 -35.22 3.48
N PRO A 82 -10.05 -36.00 2.84
CA PRO A 82 -9.31 -37.05 3.53
C PRO A 82 -8.54 -36.47 4.73
N LEU A 83 -8.70 -37.06 5.91
CA LEU A 83 -8.10 -36.58 7.17
C LEU A 83 -6.57 -36.46 7.10
N TRP A 84 -5.92 -37.25 6.24
CA TRP A 84 -4.48 -37.21 6.06
C TRP A 84 -4.00 -35.88 5.44
N GLN A 85 -4.80 -35.18 4.64
CA GLN A 85 -4.40 -33.93 3.99
C GLN A 85 -4.07 -32.81 5.00
N PRO A 86 -4.99 -32.40 5.89
CA PRO A 86 -4.69 -31.37 6.89
C PRO A 86 -3.63 -31.83 7.90
N LEU A 87 -3.56 -33.13 8.21
CA LEU A 87 -2.49 -33.67 9.06
C LEU A 87 -1.12 -33.61 8.38
N ALA A 88 -1.04 -33.93 7.09
CA ALA A 88 0.19 -33.79 6.30
C ALA A 88 0.66 -32.33 6.31
N THR A 89 -0.26 -31.40 6.04
CA THR A 89 0.04 -29.97 6.11
C THR A 89 0.50 -29.56 7.50
N GLY A 90 -0.18 -30.00 8.56
CA GLY A 90 0.19 -29.68 9.95
C GLY A 90 1.57 -30.23 10.33
N VAL A 91 1.87 -31.49 9.99
CA VAL A 91 3.18 -32.11 10.23
C VAL A 91 4.28 -31.35 9.49
N LEU A 92 4.07 -31.04 8.21
CA LEU A 92 5.04 -30.27 7.41
C LEU A 92 5.27 -28.86 7.95
N VAL A 93 4.19 -28.14 8.30
CA VAL A 93 4.29 -26.79 8.86
C VAL A 93 5.02 -26.82 10.19
N LEU A 94 4.70 -27.76 11.09
CA LEU A 94 5.38 -27.88 12.38
C LEU A 94 6.84 -28.27 12.23
N ASP A 95 7.18 -29.19 11.32
CA ASP A 95 8.56 -29.60 11.05
C ASP A 95 9.41 -28.41 10.59
N LEU A 96 8.97 -27.76 9.51
CA LEU A 96 9.66 -26.59 8.97
C LEU A 96 9.73 -25.43 9.98
N PHE A 97 8.67 -25.22 10.76
CA PHE A 97 8.65 -24.18 11.79
C PHE A 97 9.61 -24.48 12.94
N ILE A 98 9.66 -25.71 13.45
CA ILE A 98 10.56 -26.10 14.54
C ILE A 98 12.02 -26.08 14.09
N VAL A 99 12.32 -26.53 12.87
CA VAL A 99 13.69 -26.40 12.30
C VAL A 99 14.08 -24.93 12.19
N GLY A 100 13.16 -24.06 11.77
CA GLY A 100 13.42 -22.62 11.65
C GLY A 100 13.55 -21.86 12.98
N ILE A 101 12.79 -22.23 14.03
CA ILE A 101 12.60 -21.39 15.24
C ILE A 101 13.82 -21.26 16.18
N GLY A 102 14.95 -21.89 15.85
CA GLY A 102 16.21 -21.74 16.57
C GLY A 102 17.43 -21.54 15.68
N PHE A 103 17.24 -21.53 14.35
CA PHE A 103 18.34 -21.38 13.38
C PHE A 103 18.99 -19.99 13.49
N TYR A 104 18.19 -18.96 13.76
CA TYR A 104 18.70 -17.62 14.06
C TYR A 104 19.05 -17.53 15.55
N PRO A 105 20.32 -17.30 15.91
CA PRO A 105 20.70 -17.09 17.30
C PRO A 105 19.90 -15.92 17.87
N LYS A 106 19.24 -16.16 19.00
CA LYS A 106 18.50 -15.14 19.74
C LYS A 106 19.44 -14.54 20.77
N THR A 107 20.01 -13.39 20.46
CA THR A 107 20.73 -12.59 21.45
C THR A 107 19.72 -11.95 22.39
N ASP A 108 20.03 -11.88 23.69
CA ASP A 108 19.20 -11.13 24.65
C ASP A 108 19.10 -9.67 24.18
N PRO A 109 17.89 -9.14 23.89
CA PRO A 109 17.72 -7.77 23.40
C PRO A 109 18.32 -6.73 24.35
N ARG A 110 18.45 -7.05 25.65
CA ARG A 110 19.08 -6.19 26.65
C ARG A 110 20.55 -5.93 26.36
N LEU A 111 21.25 -6.86 25.70
CA LEU A 111 22.64 -6.66 25.27
C LEU A 111 22.76 -5.58 24.19
N GLY A 112 21.68 -5.29 23.45
CA GLY A 112 21.62 -4.16 22.51
C GLY A 112 21.21 -2.83 23.14
N GLN A 113 20.88 -2.79 24.45
CA GLN A 113 20.48 -1.56 25.15
C GLN A 113 21.66 -0.84 25.81
N PHE A 114 22.81 -1.50 25.93
CA PHE A 114 24.02 -0.89 26.47
C PHE A 114 24.60 0.11 25.46
N THR A 115 24.79 1.36 25.87
CA THR A 115 25.51 2.36 25.09
C THR A 115 26.88 2.59 25.73
N PRO A 116 28.00 2.30 25.06
CA PRO A 116 29.33 2.55 25.60
C PRO A 116 29.56 4.05 25.88
N PRO A 117 30.32 4.44 26.92
CA PRO A 117 30.60 5.85 27.22
C PRO A 117 31.25 6.63 26.06
N ALA A 118 32.16 6.00 25.30
CA ALA A 118 32.71 6.56 24.07
C ALA A 118 31.63 6.88 23.02
N VAL A 119 30.59 6.05 22.91
CA VAL A 119 29.46 6.28 22.01
C VAL A 119 28.57 7.40 22.53
N GLU A 120 28.33 7.48 23.83
CA GLU A 120 27.60 8.60 24.44
C GLU A 120 28.29 9.93 24.16
N PHE A 121 29.62 9.98 24.27
CA PHE A 121 30.43 11.13 23.90
C PHE A 121 30.25 11.49 22.42
N LEU A 122 30.44 10.54 21.51
CA LEU A 122 30.28 10.77 20.06
C LEU A 122 28.87 11.28 19.71
N ARG A 123 27.82 10.76 20.36
CA ARG A 123 26.44 11.18 20.12
C ARG A 123 26.11 12.60 20.60
N GLN A 124 26.98 13.26 21.37
CA GLN A 124 26.80 14.68 21.71
C GLN A 124 26.97 15.57 20.48
N ASP A 125 27.78 15.15 19.52
CA ASP A 125 27.95 15.83 18.23
C ASP A 125 26.80 15.47 17.29
N GLN A 126 25.95 16.47 17.00
CA GLN A 126 24.78 16.31 16.12
C GLN A 126 25.11 16.56 14.64
N SER A 127 26.37 16.90 14.30
CA SER A 127 26.77 17.08 12.91
C SER A 127 26.85 15.75 12.15
N TYR A 128 26.77 15.79 10.83
CA TYR A 128 27.01 14.62 9.99
C TYR A 128 28.52 14.39 9.84
N TYR A 129 29.03 13.35 10.51
CA TYR A 129 30.43 12.95 10.45
C TYR A 129 30.59 11.43 10.30
N ARG A 130 31.79 11.00 9.89
CA ARG A 130 32.24 9.61 9.96
C ARG A 130 33.30 9.39 11.02
N ILE A 131 33.40 8.16 11.47
CA ILE A 131 34.49 7.65 12.30
C ILE A 131 35.36 6.66 11.52
N THR A 132 36.55 6.41 12.03
CA THR A 132 37.40 5.27 11.66
C THR A 132 38.15 4.78 12.90
N SER A 133 38.92 3.71 12.76
CA SER A 133 39.83 3.26 13.82
C SER A 133 41.27 3.15 13.36
N TYR A 134 42.16 3.27 14.35
CA TYR A 134 43.58 3.01 14.24
C TYR A 134 43.96 1.90 15.23
N ASP A 135 44.19 0.70 14.72
CA ASP A 135 44.20 -0.55 15.50
C ASP A 135 45.61 -1.18 15.50
N LYS A 136 45.87 -2.04 16.49
CA LYS A 136 46.95 -3.02 16.38
C LYS A 136 46.47 -4.22 15.54
N PRO A 137 47.35 -4.93 14.82
CA PRO A 137 46.96 -6.10 14.01
C PRO A 137 46.20 -7.19 14.77
N ASP A 138 46.38 -7.29 16.09
CA ASP A 138 45.75 -8.25 16.98
C ASP A 138 44.58 -7.69 17.81
N GLU A 139 44.29 -6.39 17.67
CA GLU A 139 43.19 -5.70 18.37
C GLU A 139 42.05 -5.36 17.41
N LYS A 140 40.84 -5.22 17.96
CA LYS A 140 39.65 -4.79 17.19
C LYS A 140 38.97 -3.66 17.92
N VAL A 141 39.39 -2.43 17.64
CA VAL A 141 38.81 -1.26 18.29
C VAL A 141 37.52 -0.90 17.56
N PHE A 142 36.41 -1.00 18.30
CA PHE A 142 35.08 -0.63 17.82
C PHE A 142 34.76 -1.22 16.44
N ASN A 143 34.44 -2.52 16.41
CA ASN A 143 34.23 -3.29 15.17
C ASN A 143 33.38 -2.54 14.14
N PRO A 144 33.73 -2.61 12.84
CA PRO A 144 32.91 -2.05 11.76
C PRO A 144 31.45 -2.53 11.85
N ASN A 145 30.52 -1.68 11.44
CA ASN A 145 29.06 -1.83 11.58
C ASN A 145 28.50 -1.74 13.01
N ALA A 146 29.31 -1.84 14.08
CA ALA A 146 28.80 -1.70 15.45
C ALA A 146 28.19 -0.31 15.70
N GLY A 147 28.77 0.73 15.07
CA GLY A 147 28.25 2.10 15.09
C GLY A 147 26.84 2.27 14.52
N MET A 148 26.38 1.37 13.64
CA MET A 148 25.05 1.46 13.01
C MET A 148 23.92 1.41 14.04
N LEU A 149 24.10 0.65 15.14
CA LEU A 149 23.12 0.58 16.24
C LEU A 149 22.88 1.94 16.91
N TYR A 150 23.86 2.84 16.80
CA TYR A 150 23.86 4.16 17.45
C TYR A 150 23.75 5.32 16.46
N GLY A 151 23.56 5.03 15.16
CA GLY A 151 23.51 6.03 14.10
C GLY A 151 24.86 6.64 13.72
N LEU A 152 25.98 6.03 14.13
CA LEU A 152 27.33 6.50 13.78
C LEU A 152 27.73 5.97 12.40
N SER A 153 28.19 6.85 11.52
CA SER A 153 28.72 6.46 10.21
C SER A 153 30.19 6.09 10.31
N ASP A 154 30.59 4.99 9.68
CA ASP A 154 31.97 4.49 9.64
C ASP A 154 32.46 4.46 8.19
N ILE A 155 33.73 4.76 7.94
CA ILE A 155 34.34 4.56 6.60
C ILE A 155 34.71 3.09 6.35
N ARG A 156 34.84 2.31 7.43
CA ARG A 156 35.00 0.86 7.38
C ARG A 156 33.62 0.21 7.27
N GLY A 157 33.58 -1.09 7.00
CA GLY A 157 32.32 -1.83 7.01
C GLY A 157 32.53 -3.31 6.79
N TYR A 158 31.55 -4.10 7.23
CA TYR A 158 31.39 -5.50 6.85
C TYR A 158 30.18 -5.62 5.92
N ASP A 159 30.39 -5.91 4.64
CA ASP A 159 29.32 -6.02 3.64
C ASP A 159 29.67 -7.09 2.60
N SER A 160 28.71 -7.96 2.29
CA SER A 160 28.85 -9.01 1.27
C SER A 160 29.13 -8.45 -0.13
N ILE A 161 28.79 -7.18 -0.39
CA ILE A 161 29.04 -6.50 -1.66
C ILE A 161 29.66 -5.13 -1.40
N ILE A 162 30.98 -5.04 -1.49
CA ILE A 162 31.72 -3.77 -1.41
C ILE A 162 31.88 -3.19 -2.84
N PRO A 163 31.44 -1.95 -3.12
CA PRO A 163 31.67 -1.33 -4.41
C PRO A 163 33.16 -1.23 -4.73
N LYS A 164 33.57 -1.71 -5.91
CA LYS A 164 34.97 -1.72 -6.35
C LYS A 164 35.66 -0.35 -6.22
N GLN A 165 34.97 0.72 -6.63
CA GLN A 165 35.47 2.09 -6.53
C GLN A 165 35.76 2.53 -5.09
N TYR A 166 34.97 2.04 -4.11
CA TYR A 166 35.17 2.36 -2.71
C TYR A 166 36.37 1.60 -2.14
N ALA A 167 36.47 0.30 -2.46
CA ALA A 167 37.63 -0.51 -2.07
C ALA A 167 38.95 0.05 -2.63
N GLU A 168 38.94 0.55 -3.87
CA GLU A 168 40.12 1.17 -4.48
C GLU A 168 40.45 2.54 -3.90
N LEU A 169 39.43 3.37 -3.58
CA LEU A 169 39.64 4.62 -2.84
C LEU A 169 40.28 4.35 -1.48
N MET A 170 39.78 3.37 -0.73
CA MET A 170 40.37 2.94 0.54
C MET A 170 41.78 2.35 0.34
N GLY A 171 42.03 1.67 -0.78
CA GLY A 171 43.35 1.20 -1.19
C GLY A 171 44.38 2.30 -1.48
N LEU A 172 43.94 3.54 -1.77
CA LEU A 172 44.84 4.69 -1.86
C LEU A 172 45.36 5.15 -0.48
N LEU A 173 44.61 4.84 0.58
CA LEU A 173 44.94 5.18 1.96
C LEU A 173 45.78 4.09 2.63
N ALA A 174 45.34 2.83 2.57
CA ALA A 174 46.00 1.70 3.22
C ALA A 174 45.70 0.37 2.50
N PRO A 175 46.57 -0.65 2.63
CA PRO A 175 46.30 -2.00 2.13
C PRO A 175 44.96 -2.56 2.63
N GLN A 176 44.21 -3.23 1.75
CA GLN A 176 42.86 -3.75 2.02
C GLN A 176 42.88 -5.29 2.11
N ASP A 177 43.66 -5.81 3.05
CA ASP A 177 43.92 -7.25 3.18
C ASP A 177 42.73 -8.07 3.72
N GLU A 178 41.67 -7.39 4.20
CA GLU A 178 40.47 -8.03 4.74
C GLU A 178 39.29 -8.13 3.75
N LEU A 179 39.48 -7.77 2.47
CA LEU A 179 38.40 -7.84 1.47
C LEU A 179 37.86 -9.27 1.27
N LEU A 180 38.70 -10.30 1.44
CA LEU A 180 38.29 -11.71 1.37
C LEU A 180 37.29 -12.08 2.48
N TYR A 181 37.29 -11.32 3.57
CA TYR A 181 36.35 -11.45 4.68
C TYR A 181 35.22 -10.44 4.61
N ASN A 182 34.96 -9.85 3.43
CA ASN A 182 33.91 -8.86 3.21
C ASN A 182 34.10 -7.59 4.06
N ARG A 183 35.34 -7.16 4.30
CA ARG A 183 35.66 -5.99 5.13
C ARG A 183 36.54 -4.97 4.44
N ILE A 184 36.25 -3.71 4.72
CA ILE A 184 37.22 -2.61 4.59
C ILE A 184 38.07 -2.60 5.86
N ALA A 185 39.38 -2.72 5.68
CA ALA A 185 40.34 -2.87 6.78
C ALA A 185 40.43 -1.58 7.63
N PRO A 186 40.69 -1.68 8.95
CA PRO A 186 41.08 -0.54 9.76
C PRO A 186 42.48 -0.05 9.38
N PHE A 187 42.91 1.08 9.93
CA PHE A 187 44.28 1.54 9.74
C PHE A 187 45.21 0.88 10.76
N TYR A 188 46.29 0.28 10.28
CA TYR A 188 47.32 -0.35 11.12
C TYR A 188 48.59 0.53 11.28
N SER A 189 48.73 1.57 10.45
CA SER A 189 49.76 2.62 10.56
C SER A 189 49.11 4.01 10.66
N PRO A 190 49.82 5.02 11.22
CA PRO A 190 49.28 6.38 11.33
C PRO A 190 49.41 7.19 10.02
N ASP A 191 50.22 6.74 9.05
CA ASP A 191 50.47 7.46 7.78
C ASP A 191 49.19 7.86 7.01
N PRO A 192 48.15 7.00 6.89
CA PRO A 192 46.92 7.34 6.17
C PRO A 192 46.18 8.52 6.78
N LEU A 193 46.33 8.76 8.09
CA LEU A 193 45.66 9.84 8.82
C LEU A 193 46.18 11.23 8.43
N SER A 194 47.34 11.32 7.76
CA SER A 194 47.86 12.59 7.23
C SER A 194 47.35 12.90 5.82
N SER A 195 46.60 11.98 5.19
CA SER A 195 46.12 12.15 3.81
C SER A 195 44.93 13.11 3.72
N PRO A 196 44.87 14.00 2.70
CA PRO A 196 43.70 14.84 2.46
C PRO A 196 42.42 14.02 2.19
N LEU A 197 42.55 12.76 1.76
CA LEU A 197 41.42 11.86 1.51
C LEU A 197 40.62 11.53 2.78
N ILE A 198 41.25 11.55 3.96
CA ILE A 198 40.55 11.36 5.24
C ILE A 198 39.59 12.53 5.52
N ASN A 199 40.00 13.74 5.15
CA ASN A 199 39.17 14.94 5.28
C ASN A 199 37.98 14.85 4.32
N LEU A 200 38.22 14.47 3.06
CA LEU A 200 37.19 14.27 2.02
C LEU A 200 36.17 13.18 2.40
N LEU A 201 36.63 12.11 3.05
CA LEU A 201 35.77 11.04 3.59
C LEU A 201 34.89 11.49 4.76
N ASN A 202 35.01 12.74 5.21
CA ASN A 202 34.26 13.33 6.32
C ASN A 202 34.57 12.62 7.66
N VAL A 203 35.80 12.12 7.84
CA VAL A 203 36.24 11.48 9.09
C VAL A 203 36.58 12.56 10.12
N LYS A 204 35.71 12.71 11.12
CA LYS A 204 35.90 13.67 12.22
C LYS A 204 36.57 13.04 13.43
N TYR A 205 36.30 11.75 13.71
CA TYR A 205 36.85 11.08 14.89
C TYR A 205 37.60 9.79 14.53
N VAL A 206 38.77 9.60 15.13
CA VAL A 206 39.59 8.39 15.05
C VAL A 206 39.61 7.71 16.42
N LEU A 207 39.16 6.46 16.46
CA LEU A 207 39.09 5.65 17.68
C LEU A 207 40.33 4.76 17.76
N THR A 208 41.00 4.73 18.91
CA THR A 208 42.22 3.93 19.08
C THR A 208 42.50 3.60 20.55
N THR A 209 43.31 2.59 20.79
CA THR A 209 43.85 2.21 22.12
C THR A 209 45.28 2.72 22.34
N ARG A 210 45.84 3.46 21.38
CA ARG A 210 47.22 3.95 21.42
C ARG A 210 47.32 5.45 21.14
N PRO A 211 48.33 6.12 21.71
CA PRO A 211 48.56 7.53 21.42
C PRO A 211 48.78 7.79 19.94
N LEU A 212 48.15 8.85 19.42
CA LEU A 212 48.32 9.33 18.04
C LEU A 212 49.11 10.66 18.05
N PRO A 213 50.43 10.66 17.80
CA PRO A 213 51.24 11.88 17.79
C PRO A 213 51.13 12.59 16.43
N ASN A 214 49.96 13.13 16.12
CA ASN A 214 49.72 13.88 14.88
C ASN A 214 49.16 15.28 15.21
N ALA A 215 49.86 16.33 14.77
CA ALA A 215 49.49 17.73 15.05
C ALA A 215 48.17 18.18 14.41
N GLY A 216 47.61 17.42 13.46
CA GLY A 216 46.27 17.66 12.89
C GLY A 216 45.12 17.04 13.68
N TYR A 217 45.42 16.38 14.80
CA TYR A 217 44.45 15.66 15.62
C TYR A 217 44.52 16.06 17.09
N THR A 218 43.36 16.40 17.65
CA THR A 218 43.23 16.77 19.06
C THR A 218 42.60 15.63 19.86
N LEU A 219 43.23 15.22 20.96
CA LEU A 219 42.65 14.22 21.87
C LEU A 219 41.45 14.84 22.60
N VAL A 220 40.25 14.30 22.37
CA VAL A 220 39.00 14.83 22.93
C VAL A 220 38.31 13.88 23.91
N TYR A 221 38.76 12.62 23.97
CA TYR A 221 38.28 11.61 24.90
C TYR A 221 39.41 10.63 25.26
N ASP A 222 39.59 10.33 26.54
CA ASP A 222 40.67 9.47 27.05
C ASP A 222 40.17 8.63 28.23
N LYS A 223 39.52 7.49 27.94
CA LYS A 223 39.01 6.54 28.96
C LYS A 223 39.23 5.10 28.51
N GLU A 224 38.17 4.34 28.21
CA GLU A 224 38.25 2.95 27.74
C GLU A 224 38.93 2.81 26.37
N ILE A 225 38.84 3.88 25.57
CA ILE A 225 39.57 4.11 24.33
C ILE A 225 39.96 5.59 24.29
N GLN A 226 40.84 5.93 23.35
CA GLN A 226 41.18 7.29 22.98
C GLN A 226 40.41 7.69 21.73
N ILE A 227 39.83 8.89 21.73
CA ILE A 227 39.17 9.47 20.55
C ILE A 227 39.88 10.77 20.20
N TYR A 228 40.40 10.81 18.97
CA TYR A 228 41.05 11.98 18.40
C TYR A 228 40.13 12.66 17.39
N GLN A 229 39.93 13.96 17.52
CA GLN A 229 39.21 14.79 16.57
C GLN A 229 40.17 15.26 15.46
N ASN A 230 39.77 15.08 14.20
CA ASN A 230 40.43 15.64 13.03
C ASN A 230 40.06 17.11 12.86
N ASP A 231 41.04 18.01 12.99
CA ASP A 231 40.81 19.45 12.91
C ASP A 231 40.71 19.99 11.47
N ARG A 232 40.96 19.13 10.47
CA ARG A 232 40.90 19.46 9.03
C ARG A 232 39.75 18.79 8.28
N VAL A 233 38.78 18.20 9.01
CA VAL A 233 37.66 17.46 8.42
C VAL A 233 36.83 18.34 7.49
N LEU A 234 36.46 17.81 6.30
CA LEU A 234 35.48 18.46 5.43
C LEU A 234 34.04 18.10 5.85
N PRO A 235 33.08 19.02 5.75
CA PRO A 235 31.67 18.73 5.98
C PRO A 235 31.16 17.60 5.08
N ARG A 236 30.08 16.91 5.47
CA ARG A 236 29.50 15.81 4.69
C ARG A 236 29.01 16.25 3.29
N ALA A 237 28.56 17.50 3.18
CA ALA A 237 28.25 18.16 1.92
C ALA A 237 28.92 19.52 1.91
N PHE A 238 29.60 19.88 0.83
CA PHE A 238 30.35 21.13 0.71
C PHE A 238 30.40 21.62 -0.74
N MET A 239 30.72 22.90 -0.92
CA MET A 239 30.81 23.56 -2.23
C MET A 239 32.27 23.77 -2.62
N VAL A 240 32.60 23.54 -3.89
CA VAL A 240 33.90 23.90 -4.48
C VAL A 240 33.70 24.71 -5.77
N PRO A 241 34.58 25.67 -6.06
CA PRO A 241 34.39 26.57 -7.20
C PRO A 241 34.62 25.87 -8.53
N GLN A 242 35.62 24.99 -8.61
CA GLN A 242 36.08 24.45 -9.89
C GLN A 242 36.01 22.93 -9.94
N ALA A 243 35.79 22.42 -11.15
CA ALA A 243 35.90 21.01 -11.47
C ALA A 243 37.05 20.79 -12.46
N ARG A 244 37.85 19.74 -12.23
CA ARG A 244 38.91 19.29 -13.14
C ARG A 244 38.54 17.92 -13.69
N VAL A 245 38.47 17.82 -15.02
CA VAL A 245 38.07 16.58 -15.70
C VAL A 245 39.32 15.74 -15.99
N ILE A 246 39.37 14.51 -15.46
CA ILE A 246 40.41 13.52 -15.71
C ILE A 246 39.74 12.22 -16.12
N ALA A 247 39.65 11.99 -17.43
CA ALA A 247 38.98 10.81 -17.98
C ALA A 247 39.79 9.51 -17.79
N ASP A 248 41.13 9.59 -17.78
CA ASP A 248 41.96 8.43 -17.52
C ASP A 248 41.94 8.06 -16.03
N ARG A 249 41.49 6.84 -15.74
CA ARG A 249 41.30 6.36 -14.38
C ARG A 249 42.61 6.26 -13.59
N ALA A 250 43.71 5.85 -14.23
CA ALA A 250 44.98 5.71 -13.54
C ALA A 250 45.55 7.09 -13.15
N ALA A 251 45.46 8.06 -14.06
CA ALA A 251 45.79 9.45 -13.81
C ALA A 251 44.91 10.06 -12.69
N LEU A 252 43.59 9.80 -12.72
CA LEU A 252 42.67 10.27 -11.69
C LEU A 252 43.05 9.72 -10.31
N LEU A 253 43.29 8.41 -10.19
CA LEU A 253 43.68 7.78 -8.92
C LEU A 253 45.05 8.26 -8.40
N ALA A 254 45.97 8.60 -9.30
CA ALA A 254 47.25 9.20 -8.93
C ALA A 254 47.04 10.63 -8.37
N GLU A 255 46.21 11.43 -9.04
CA GLU A 255 45.89 12.80 -8.64
C GLU A 255 45.15 12.87 -7.30
N MET A 256 44.30 11.88 -7.01
CA MET A 256 43.58 11.74 -5.74
C MET A 256 44.50 11.78 -4.50
N LYS A 257 45.79 11.45 -4.65
CA LYS A 257 46.75 11.49 -3.53
C LYS A 257 47.31 12.89 -3.25
N GLN A 258 47.16 13.84 -4.17
CA GLN A 258 47.86 15.13 -4.16
C GLN A 258 46.94 16.34 -4.22
N PHE A 259 45.71 16.19 -4.76
CA PHE A 259 44.79 17.32 -4.90
C PHE A 259 44.22 17.85 -3.57
N ASP A 260 43.73 19.09 -3.59
CA ASP A 260 43.06 19.72 -2.46
C ASP A 260 41.52 19.63 -2.62
N PRO A 261 40.84 18.71 -1.92
CA PRO A 261 39.40 18.53 -2.03
C PRO A 261 38.59 19.72 -1.52
N ALA A 262 39.19 20.68 -0.81
CA ALA A 262 38.51 21.90 -0.38
C ALA A 262 38.41 22.95 -1.49
N ARG A 263 39.16 22.79 -2.59
CA ARG A 263 39.29 23.81 -3.66
C ARG A 263 38.78 23.35 -5.01
N GLU A 264 38.84 22.06 -5.30
CA GLU A 264 38.39 21.51 -6.58
C GLU A 264 37.76 20.13 -6.43
N VAL A 265 36.90 19.77 -7.37
CA VAL A 265 36.36 18.42 -7.53
C VAL A 265 36.94 17.77 -8.78
N LEU A 266 37.32 16.50 -8.69
CA LEU A 266 37.79 15.73 -9.84
C LEU A 266 36.61 14.96 -10.47
N LEU A 267 36.42 15.09 -11.78
CA LEU A 267 35.34 14.43 -12.53
C LEU A 267 35.91 13.52 -13.62
N GLU A 268 35.27 12.39 -13.89
CA GLU A 268 35.65 11.49 -14.99
C GLU A 268 35.01 11.85 -16.33
N GLN A 269 33.90 12.58 -16.29
CA GLN A 269 33.10 12.95 -17.45
C GLN A 269 33.10 14.46 -17.61
N ASP A 270 33.25 14.93 -18.85
CA ASP A 270 33.11 16.35 -19.17
C ASP A 270 31.64 16.76 -18.93
N PRO A 271 31.38 17.74 -18.05
CA PRO A 271 30.03 18.18 -17.78
C PRO A 271 29.38 18.93 -18.95
N GLY A 272 30.13 19.30 -20.00
CA GLY A 272 29.59 20.03 -21.16
C GLY A 272 29.17 21.46 -20.83
N ILE A 273 29.51 21.93 -19.63
CA ILE A 273 29.35 23.31 -19.19
C ILE A 273 30.59 24.03 -19.73
N ALA A 274 30.41 24.93 -20.70
CA ALA A 274 31.50 25.77 -21.17
C ALA A 274 32.18 26.41 -19.96
N ALA A 275 33.51 26.54 -19.99
CA ALA A 275 34.29 27.25 -18.97
C ALA A 275 33.98 28.77 -18.94
N GLN A 276 32.72 29.16 -19.14
CA GLN A 276 32.20 30.48 -18.92
C GLN A 276 32.20 30.75 -17.42
N GLU A 277 33.29 31.40 -17.00
CA GLU A 277 33.40 32.16 -15.76
C GLU A 277 32.98 31.40 -14.51
N ILE A 278 33.70 30.32 -14.20
CA ILE A 278 33.95 29.98 -12.80
C ILE A 278 34.77 31.15 -12.26
N ALA A 279 34.08 32.19 -11.76
CA ALA A 279 34.70 33.40 -11.26
C ALA A 279 35.75 33.01 -10.23
N SER A 280 37.02 33.17 -10.59
CA SER A 280 38.22 32.77 -9.84
C SER A 280 38.41 33.57 -8.53
N ALA A 281 37.36 34.19 -8.00
CA ALA A 281 37.39 35.04 -6.81
C ALA A 281 36.10 35.00 -5.97
N CYS A 282 35.12 34.14 -6.25
CA CYS A 282 33.88 34.10 -5.47
C CYS A 282 33.98 33.12 -4.29
N ALA A 283 33.81 33.64 -3.07
CA ALA A 283 33.75 32.82 -1.86
C ALA A 283 32.40 32.08 -1.79
N LEU A 284 32.45 30.74 -1.74
CA LEU A 284 31.27 29.90 -1.62
C LEU A 284 30.84 29.77 -0.15
N ASN A 285 29.53 29.75 0.07
CA ASN A 285 28.94 29.61 1.39
C ASN A 285 28.81 28.13 1.78
N PRO A 286 28.90 27.79 3.08
CA PRO A 286 28.54 26.47 3.58
C PRO A 286 27.09 26.10 3.20
N VAL A 287 26.84 24.81 3.06
CA VAL A 287 25.52 24.25 2.73
C VAL A 287 24.90 23.54 3.93
N GLU A 288 23.59 23.42 3.93
CA GLU A 288 22.83 22.80 5.01
C GLU A 288 22.13 21.53 4.53
N ILE A 289 22.31 20.41 5.24
CA ILE A 289 21.58 19.17 4.96
C ILE A 289 20.24 19.23 5.70
N VAL A 290 19.15 19.47 4.96
CA VAL A 290 17.77 19.55 5.48
C VAL A 290 17.21 18.17 5.80
N LYS A 291 17.57 17.17 5.00
CA LYS A 291 17.13 15.78 5.18
C LYS A 291 18.24 14.82 4.79
N TYR A 292 18.47 13.82 5.63
CA TYR A 292 19.47 12.78 5.38
C TYR A 292 18.87 11.40 5.63
N SER A 293 18.85 10.56 4.59
CA SER A 293 18.39 9.17 4.67
C SER A 293 19.10 8.30 3.64
N GLY A 294 19.03 6.97 3.77
CA GLY A 294 19.75 6.04 2.89
C GLY A 294 19.34 6.10 1.41
N SER A 295 18.14 6.60 1.09
CA SER A 295 17.63 6.70 -0.29
C SER A 295 17.39 8.14 -0.74
N GLU A 296 17.55 9.13 0.13
CA GLU A 296 17.27 10.53 -0.16
C GLU A 296 18.09 11.46 0.73
N VAL A 297 18.78 12.41 0.11
CA VAL A 297 19.49 13.50 0.80
C VAL A 297 19.05 14.81 0.17
N VAL A 298 18.64 15.77 0.99
CA VAL A 298 18.21 17.10 0.56
C VAL A 298 19.15 18.13 1.17
N VAL A 299 19.78 18.92 0.32
CA VAL A 299 20.76 19.95 0.66
C VAL A 299 20.22 21.31 0.23
N LYS A 300 20.16 22.25 1.16
CA LYS A 300 19.87 23.65 0.87
C LYS A 300 21.19 24.37 0.61
N SER A 301 21.26 25.06 -0.53
CA SER A 301 22.42 25.83 -0.94
C SER A 301 22.00 27.27 -1.21
N ALA A 302 22.74 28.24 -0.67
CA ALA A 302 22.52 29.67 -0.89
C ALA A 302 23.83 30.32 -1.34
N GLN A 303 24.06 30.34 -2.65
CA GLN A 303 25.35 30.72 -3.24
C GLN A 303 25.28 32.04 -3.99
N VAL A 304 26.36 32.82 -3.91
CA VAL A 304 26.52 34.08 -4.66
C VAL A 304 26.92 33.81 -6.12
N CYS A 305 27.57 32.68 -6.36
CA CYS A 305 28.06 32.25 -7.67
C CYS A 305 27.79 30.76 -7.86
N ALA A 306 27.83 30.31 -9.12
CA ALA A 306 27.72 28.89 -9.43
C ALA A 306 28.93 28.12 -8.90
N GLY A 307 28.72 26.85 -8.56
CA GLY A 307 29.78 25.98 -8.07
C GLY A 307 29.35 24.52 -8.04
N TRP A 308 30.24 23.67 -7.54
CA TRP A 308 30.03 22.23 -7.45
C TRP A 308 29.68 21.82 -6.03
N LEU A 309 28.49 21.27 -5.86
CA LEU A 309 28.10 20.61 -4.62
C LEU A 309 28.64 19.18 -4.62
N VAL A 310 29.53 18.89 -3.69
CA VAL A 310 30.05 17.54 -3.42
C VAL A 310 29.37 17.00 -2.17
N LEU A 311 28.73 15.84 -2.30
CA LEU A 311 28.20 15.05 -1.19
C LEU A 311 29.10 13.82 -1.01
N SER A 312 29.79 13.71 0.13
CA SER A 312 30.74 12.62 0.43
C SER A 312 30.06 11.26 0.68
N ASP A 313 28.94 10.99 0.01
CA ASP A 313 28.29 9.68 -0.07
C ASP A 313 28.67 8.98 -1.37
N SER A 314 28.87 7.66 -1.31
CA SER A 314 29.24 6.88 -2.48
C SER A 314 28.20 6.99 -3.61
N TYR A 315 28.66 7.31 -4.81
CA TYR A 315 27.97 7.26 -6.07
C TYR A 315 27.69 5.81 -6.45
N PHE A 316 26.51 5.54 -6.97
CA PHE A 316 26.15 4.24 -7.51
C PHE A 316 25.08 4.40 -8.61
N PRO A 317 25.08 3.57 -9.66
CA PRO A 317 24.03 3.62 -10.67
C PRO A 317 22.62 3.55 -10.07
N GLY A 318 21.78 4.53 -10.40
CA GLY A 318 20.42 4.66 -9.88
C GLY A 318 20.18 5.86 -8.98
N TRP A 319 21.23 6.57 -8.53
CA TRP A 319 21.09 7.91 -7.96
C TRP A 319 20.75 8.93 -9.06
N ILE A 320 19.83 9.83 -8.74
CA ILE A 320 19.48 11.01 -9.54
C ILE A 320 19.62 12.26 -8.68
N ALA A 321 19.91 13.40 -9.31
CA ALA A 321 19.91 14.71 -8.66
C ALA A 321 18.77 15.56 -9.24
N GLN A 322 18.15 16.38 -8.39
CA GLN A 322 17.15 17.36 -8.78
C GLN A 322 17.48 18.71 -8.14
N ILE A 323 17.34 19.79 -8.87
CA ILE A 323 17.47 21.17 -8.37
C ILE A 323 16.09 21.81 -8.48
N ASP A 324 15.52 22.21 -7.34
CA ASP A 324 14.18 22.81 -7.26
C ASP A 324 13.04 21.98 -7.90
N GLY A 325 13.26 20.67 -7.99
CA GLY A 325 12.31 19.70 -8.56
C GLY A 325 12.57 19.31 -10.01
N GLU A 326 13.50 19.98 -10.70
CA GLU A 326 13.91 19.64 -12.06
C GLU A 326 15.13 18.72 -12.07
N ASP A 327 15.19 17.77 -13.00
CA ASP A 327 16.29 16.80 -13.08
C ASP A 327 17.61 17.49 -13.47
N ALA A 328 18.67 17.23 -12.71
CA ALA A 328 20.01 17.75 -12.93
C ALA A 328 21.01 16.61 -13.18
N PRO A 329 22.02 16.78 -14.06
CA PRO A 329 23.06 15.79 -14.27
C PRO A 329 23.82 15.49 -12.96
N LEU A 330 23.91 14.21 -12.61
CA LEU A 330 24.66 13.74 -11.46
C LEU A 330 26.00 13.15 -11.93
N TYR A 331 27.09 13.64 -11.36
CA TYR A 331 28.44 13.21 -11.70
C TYR A 331 29.08 12.38 -10.57
N ARG A 332 29.98 11.48 -10.94
CA ARG A 332 30.87 10.80 -10.00
C ARG A 332 32.04 11.74 -9.68
N ALA A 333 31.97 12.35 -8.51
CA ALA A 333 32.96 13.28 -7.97
C ALA A 333 34.04 12.52 -7.20
N ASP A 334 35.30 12.93 -7.36
CA ASP A 334 36.46 12.42 -6.60
C ASP A 334 36.48 10.88 -6.54
N TYR A 335 36.29 10.28 -7.72
CA TYR A 335 36.25 8.83 -7.99
C TYR A 335 35.11 8.03 -7.35
N ASN A 336 34.58 8.43 -6.20
CA ASN A 336 33.56 7.67 -5.46
C ASN A 336 32.32 8.48 -5.07
N PHE A 337 32.38 9.79 -4.94
CA PHE A 337 31.32 10.61 -4.35
C PHE A 337 30.34 11.18 -5.39
N ARG A 338 29.31 11.87 -4.91
CA ARG A 338 28.27 12.47 -5.75
C ARG A 338 28.55 13.96 -5.93
N GLY A 339 28.58 14.42 -7.18
CA GLY A 339 28.76 15.81 -7.54
C GLY A 339 27.62 16.32 -8.42
N VAL A 340 27.18 17.55 -8.18
CA VAL A 340 26.21 18.26 -9.04
C VAL A 340 26.60 19.72 -9.16
N HIS A 341 26.46 20.28 -10.35
CA HIS A 341 26.67 21.70 -10.58
C HIS A 341 25.44 22.48 -10.14
N VAL A 342 25.62 23.42 -9.22
CA VAL A 342 24.55 24.25 -8.64
C VAL A 342 24.71 25.68 -9.13
N PRO A 343 23.69 26.27 -9.78
CA PRO A 343 23.71 27.68 -10.18
C PRO A 343 23.80 28.65 -8.98
N ALA A 344 24.06 29.93 -9.27
CA ALA A 344 23.98 30.99 -8.26
C ALA A 344 22.52 31.21 -7.82
N GLY A 345 22.31 31.42 -6.53
CA GLY A 345 20.98 31.60 -5.93
C GLY A 345 20.71 30.69 -4.74
N GLU A 346 19.47 30.73 -4.25
CA GLU A 346 18.97 29.77 -3.27
C GLU A 346 18.32 28.59 -3.99
N HIS A 347 18.85 27.40 -3.75
CA HIS A 347 18.42 26.18 -4.40
C HIS A 347 18.26 25.04 -3.40
N LEU A 348 17.25 24.20 -3.62
CA LEU A 348 17.06 22.93 -2.92
C LEU A 348 17.54 21.79 -3.82
N VAL A 349 18.70 21.23 -3.47
CA VAL A 349 19.31 20.12 -4.21
C VAL A 349 18.93 18.80 -3.56
N ARG A 350 18.27 17.93 -4.32
CA ARG A 350 17.77 16.63 -3.87
C ARG A 350 18.48 15.51 -4.58
N PHE A 351 19.20 14.68 -3.84
CA PHE A 351 19.71 13.39 -4.31
C PHE A 351 18.72 12.30 -3.94
N LYS A 352 18.31 11.47 -4.91
CA LYS A 352 17.36 10.38 -4.70
C LYS A 352 17.84 9.09 -5.34
N TYR A 353 17.78 7.98 -4.61
CA TYR A 353 18.09 6.65 -5.13
C TYR A 353 16.82 6.01 -5.70
N SER A 354 16.80 5.79 -7.02
CA SER A 354 15.66 5.21 -7.74
C SER A 354 16.13 4.29 -8.89
N PRO A 355 16.78 3.16 -8.57
CA PRO A 355 17.36 2.27 -9.56
C PRO A 355 16.29 1.62 -10.45
N VAL A 356 16.63 1.43 -11.73
CA VAL A 356 15.75 0.79 -12.72
C VAL A 356 15.45 -0.66 -12.33
N SER A 357 16.42 -1.38 -11.76
CA SER A 357 16.25 -2.77 -11.32
C SER A 357 15.17 -2.92 -10.24
N PHE A 358 15.13 -2.01 -9.26
CA PHE A 358 14.09 -2.01 -8.22
C PHE A 358 12.71 -1.73 -8.83
N ARG A 359 12.62 -0.74 -9.73
CA ARG A 359 11.36 -0.42 -10.44
C ARG A 359 10.88 -1.61 -11.28
N ALA A 360 11.78 -2.26 -12.03
CA ALA A 360 11.46 -3.43 -12.84
C ALA A 360 11.05 -4.64 -11.97
N GLY A 361 11.77 -4.90 -10.88
CA GLY A 361 11.42 -5.94 -9.91
C GLY A 361 10.03 -5.70 -9.29
N LEU A 362 9.72 -4.45 -8.94
CA LEU A 362 8.42 -4.07 -8.41
C LEU A 362 7.29 -4.30 -9.42
N ILE A 363 7.49 -3.95 -10.71
CA ILE A 363 6.53 -4.29 -11.78
C ILE A 363 6.35 -5.79 -11.87
N GLY A 364 7.45 -6.54 -11.94
CA GLY A 364 7.44 -8.00 -12.08
C GLY A 364 6.70 -8.68 -10.93
N SER A 365 6.98 -8.31 -9.69
CA SER A 365 6.29 -8.83 -8.52
C SER A 365 4.80 -8.46 -8.52
N PHE A 366 4.47 -7.23 -8.90
CA PHE A 366 3.09 -6.78 -9.00
C PHE A 366 2.31 -7.57 -10.06
N LEU A 367 2.87 -7.71 -11.27
CA LEU A 367 2.29 -8.51 -12.35
C LEU A 367 2.14 -9.98 -11.96
N GLY A 368 3.15 -10.56 -11.30
CA GLY A 368 3.08 -11.91 -10.76
C GLY A 368 1.93 -12.09 -9.78
N ALA A 369 1.74 -11.14 -8.85
CA ALA A 369 0.61 -11.16 -7.93
C ALA A 369 -0.74 -11.07 -8.66
N MET A 370 -0.86 -10.21 -9.69
CA MET A 370 -2.08 -10.12 -10.50
C MET A 370 -2.37 -11.42 -11.26
N LEU A 371 -1.36 -12.10 -11.79
CA LEU A 371 -1.50 -13.41 -12.44
C LEU A 371 -1.95 -14.50 -11.45
N VAL A 372 -1.43 -14.48 -10.23
CA VAL A 372 -1.89 -15.40 -9.17
C VAL A 372 -3.36 -15.14 -8.81
N LEU A 373 -3.75 -13.86 -8.66
CA LEU A 373 -5.15 -13.49 -8.42
C LEU A 373 -6.08 -13.90 -9.57
N LEU A 374 -5.63 -13.78 -10.82
CA LEU A 374 -6.31 -14.32 -11.99
C LEU A 374 -6.47 -15.84 -11.92
N GLY A 375 -5.40 -16.55 -11.55
CA GLY A 375 -5.44 -17.99 -11.36
C GLY A 375 -6.48 -18.38 -10.32
N PHE A 376 -6.53 -17.69 -9.18
CA PHE A 376 -7.56 -17.90 -8.17
C PHE A 376 -8.98 -17.58 -8.67
N ALA A 377 -9.15 -16.46 -9.38
CA ALA A 377 -10.44 -16.09 -9.97
C ALA A 377 -10.91 -17.14 -10.99
N TYR A 378 -10.00 -17.68 -11.80
CA TYR A 378 -10.26 -18.73 -12.77
C TYR A 378 -10.58 -20.08 -12.10
N LEU A 379 -9.86 -20.45 -11.04
CA LEU A 379 -10.14 -21.67 -10.29
C LEU A 379 -11.50 -21.58 -9.57
N ALA A 380 -11.80 -20.42 -8.98
CA ALA A 380 -13.11 -20.14 -8.40
C ALA A 380 -14.19 -20.23 -9.49
N TRP A 381 -13.95 -19.62 -10.66
CA TRP A 381 -14.82 -19.72 -11.83
C TRP A 381 -15.12 -21.18 -12.18
N GLN A 382 -14.09 -22.00 -12.39
CA GLN A 382 -14.27 -23.43 -12.72
C GLN A 382 -15.05 -24.18 -11.65
N ARG A 383 -14.81 -23.89 -10.36
CA ARG A 383 -15.48 -24.56 -9.23
C ARG A 383 -16.96 -24.23 -9.16
N PHE A 384 -17.35 -22.98 -9.38
CA PHE A 384 -18.74 -22.53 -9.36
C PHE A 384 -19.47 -22.81 -10.68
N TYR A 385 -18.75 -22.86 -11.81
CA TYR A 385 -19.33 -23.09 -13.13
C TYR A 385 -19.62 -24.57 -13.43
N ARG A 386 -18.88 -25.52 -12.84
CA ARG A 386 -19.13 -26.96 -13.00
C ARG A 386 -20.35 -27.50 -12.23
N VAL A 387 -21.10 -26.66 -11.51
CA VAL A 387 -22.33 -27.08 -10.82
C VAL A 387 -23.46 -27.12 -11.85
N ASN A 388 -23.81 -28.35 -12.26
CA ASN A 388 -24.79 -28.69 -13.29
C ASN A 388 -26.16 -27.97 -13.16
N GLU A 389 -26.76 -27.77 -14.34
CA GLU A 389 -28.15 -27.42 -14.64
C GLU A 389 -29.14 -28.15 -13.71
N GLY A 390 -29.97 -27.43 -12.93
CA GLY A 390 -31.02 -28.11 -12.16
C GLY A 390 -31.92 -27.32 -11.20
N SER A 391 -31.63 -26.08 -10.79
CA SER A 391 -32.61 -25.33 -9.98
C SER A 391 -32.56 -23.81 -10.18
N GLU A 392 -33.73 -23.15 -10.20
CA GLU A 392 -33.88 -21.68 -10.18
C GLU A 392 -33.05 -21.05 -9.04
N VAL A 393 -32.96 -21.73 -7.90
CA VAL A 393 -32.18 -21.28 -6.73
C VAL A 393 -30.68 -21.20 -7.04
N GLN A 394 -30.14 -22.14 -7.83
CA GLN A 394 -28.73 -22.10 -8.25
C GLN A 394 -28.47 -21.00 -9.27
N VAL A 395 -29.40 -20.74 -10.19
CA VAL A 395 -29.26 -19.63 -11.17
C VAL A 395 -29.25 -18.29 -10.45
N VAL A 396 -30.15 -18.08 -9.48
CA VAL A 396 -30.20 -16.85 -8.67
C VAL A 396 -28.96 -16.71 -7.79
N ALA A 397 -28.48 -17.80 -7.18
CA ALA A 397 -27.25 -17.79 -6.39
C ALA A 397 -26.02 -17.48 -7.25
N LYS A 398 -25.90 -18.07 -8.45
CA LYS A 398 -24.84 -17.79 -9.43
C LYS A 398 -24.88 -16.32 -9.86
N ASN A 399 -26.06 -15.80 -10.20
CA ASN A 399 -26.25 -14.43 -10.66
C ASN A 399 -26.02 -13.37 -9.55
N SER A 400 -25.97 -13.78 -8.29
CA SER A 400 -25.69 -12.89 -7.15
C SER A 400 -24.26 -13.03 -6.63
N LEU A 401 -23.79 -14.27 -6.41
CA LEU A 401 -22.50 -14.55 -5.79
C LEU A 401 -21.32 -14.26 -6.72
N LEU A 402 -21.47 -14.51 -8.02
CA LEU A 402 -20.38 -14.28 -8.98
C LEU A 402 -20.03 -12.78 -9.09
N PRO A 403 -20.98 -11.86 -9.34
CA PRO A 403 -20.68 -10.43 -9.29
C PRO A 403 -20.09 -9.96 -7.96
N MET A 404 -20.55 -10.51 -6.83
CA MET A 404 -20.00 -10.19 -5.51
C MET A 404 -18.53 -10.61 -5.38
N ALA A 405 -18.21 -11.86 -5.72
CA ALA A 405 -16.84 -12.38 -5.66
C ALA A 405 -15.91 -11.59 -6.59
N THR A 406 -16.36 -11.30 -7.81
CA THR A 406 -15.62 -10.48 -8.76
C THR A 406 -15.40 -9.07 -8.23
N SER A 407 -16.42 -8.44 -7.67
CA SER A 407 -16.29 -7.07 -7.18
C SER A 407 -15.38 -6.98 -5.95
N LEU A 408 -15.33 -8.02 -5.11
CA LEU A 408 -14.33 -8.12 -4.03
C LEU A 408 -12.91 -8.25 -4.60
N LEU A 409 -12.74 -9.10 -5.62
CA LEU A 409 -11.47 -9.30 -6.32
C LEU A 409 -10.99 -7.98 -6.95
N MET A 410 -11.88 -7.26 -7.64
CA MET A 410 -11.62 -5.91 -8.12
C MET A 410 -11.21 -4.99 -6.98
N LYS A 411 -11.98 -4.89 -5.89
CA LYS A 411 -11.62 -4.01 -4.77
C LYS A 411 -10.24 -4.33 -4.20
N ALA A 412 -9.86 -5.60 -4.09
CA ALA A 412 -8.53 -6.00 -3.67
C ALA A 412 -7.44 -5.52 -4.64
N MET A 413 -7.68 -5.61 -5.95
CA MET A 413 -6.77 -5.09 -6.97
C MET A 413 -6.67 -3.55 -6.93
N ASP A 414 -7.79 -2.85 -6.73
CA ASP A 414 -7.86 -1.39 -6.58
C ASP A 414 -7.04 -0.93 -5.39
N LEU A 415 -7.16 -1.65 -4.29
CA LEU A 415 -6.45 -1.41 -3.05
C LEU A 415 -4.94 -1.64 -3.24
N ALA A 416 -4.56 -2.73 -3.91
CA ALA A 416 -3.17 -3.02 -4.26
C ALA A 416 -2.57 -1.94 -5.18
N PHE A 417 -3.32 -1.48 -6.18
CA PHE A 417 -2.90 -0.38 -7.03
C PHE A 417 -2.82 0.96 -6.27
N ALA A 418 -3.71 1.20 -5.31
CA ALA A 418 -3.68 2.37 -4.45
C ALA A 418 -2.40 2.40 -3.59
N LEU A 419 -1.97 1.27 -3.01
CA LEU A 419 -0.70 1.16 -2.25
C LEU A 419 0.50 1.68 -3.06
N PHE A 420 0.51 1.37 -4.35
CA PHE A 420 1.58 1.76 -5.25
C PHE A 420 1.44 3.21 -5.72
N SER A 421 0.29 3.57 -6.28
CA SER A 421 0.04 4.90 -6.85
C SER A 421 0.17 6.04 -5.83
N LEU A 422 -0.27 5.83 -4.58
CA LEU A 422 -0.15 6.85 -3.53
C LEU A 422 1.32 7.18 -3.22
N ARG A 423 2.19 6.17 -3.17
CA ARG A 423 3.62 6.37 -2.89
C ARG A 423 4.34 7.09 -4.03
N VAL A 424 3.97 6.80 -5.27
CA VAL A 424 4.59 7.42 -6.44
C VAL A 424 4.11 8.86 -6.61
N LEU A 425 2.80 9.11 -6.50
CA LEU A 425 2.22 10.44 -6.72
C LEU A 425 2.45 11.41 -5.54
N GLY A 426 2.58 10.88 -4.33
CA GLY A 426 2.56 11.67 -3.10
C GLY A 426 1.22 12.41 -2.89
N PRO A 427 1.09 13.17 -1.79
CA PRO A 427 -0.17 13.83 -1.45
C PRO A 427 -0.62 14.84 -2.50
N THR A 428 0.27 15.70 -3.00
CA THR A 428 -0.06 16.75 -3.99
C THR A 428 -0.56 16.15 -5.32
N GLY A 429 0.17 15.18 -5.88
CA GLY A 429 -0.25 14.51 -7.12
C GLY A 429 -1.56 13.73 -6.95
N THR A 430 -1.76 13.11 -5.78
CA THR A 430 -3.00 12.41 -5.44
C THR A 430 -4.18 13.38 -5.35
N GLY A 431 -4.00 14.57 -4.76
CA GLY A 431 -5.04 15.58 -4.67
C GLY A 431 -5.48 16.11 -6.03
N ARG A 432 -4.53 16.48 -6.90
CA ARG A 432 -4.80 16.91 -8.28
C ARG A 432 -5.57 15.85 -9.07
N TYR A 433 -5.14 14.60 -8.97
CA TYR A 433 -5.82 13.49 -9.64
C TYR A 433 -7.22 13.24 -9.07
N ALA A 434 -7.39 13.27 -7.74
CA ALA A 434 -8.68 13.07 -7.09
C ALA A 434 -9.69 14.14 -7.50
N TRP A 435 -9.27 15.39 -7.65
CA TRP A 435 -10.12 16.46 -8.17
C TRP A 435 -10.57 16.19 -9.61
N ALA A 436 -9.64 15.87 -10.51
CA ALA A 436 -9.96 15.56 -11.91
C ALA A 436 -10.91 14.35 -12.02
N VAL A 437 -10.68 13.31 -11.23
CA VAL A 437 -11.55 12.13 -11.13
C VAL A 437 -12.92 12.48 -10.52
N GLY A 438 -13.00 13.47 -9.63
CA GLY A 438 -14.25 14.01 -9.09
C GLY A 438 -15.14 14.62 -10.16
N ILE A 439 -14.57 15.51 -10.98
CA ILE A 439 -15.28 16.11 -12.13
C ILE A 439 -15.65 15.05 -13.16
N TRP A 440 -14.74 14.13 -13.47
CA TRP A 440 -15.01 12.99 -14.37
C TRP A 440 -16.22 12.17 -13.90
N LEU A 441 -16.38 11.93 -12.59
CA LEU A 441 -17.53 11.18 -12.07
C LEU A 441 -18.86 11.88 -12.36
N PHE A 442 -18.93 13.20 -12.20
CA PHE A 442 -20.16 13.95 -12.51
C PHE A 442 -20.47 13.90 -14.02
N ALA A 443 -19.45 14.10 -14.85
CA ALA A 443 -19.57 14.01 -16.31
C ALA A 443 -19.99 12.61 -16.78
N ASN A 444 -19.39 11.56 -16.20
CA ASN A 444 -19.74 10.19 -16.51
C ASN A 444 -21.17 9.86 -16.05
N THR A 445 -21.60 10.33 -14.88
CA THR A 445 -22.96 10.13 -14.38
C THR A 445 -24.01 10.72 -15.32
N ILE A 446 -23.75 11.92 -15.85
CA ILE A 446 -24.61 12.57 -16.86
C ILE A 446 -24.59 11.78 -18.16
N THR A 447 -23.44 11.32 -18.61
CA THR A 447 -23.32 10.59 -19.90
C THR A 447 -23.95 9.19 -19.84
N ASP A 448 -23.91 8.51 -18.69
CA ASP A 448 -24.57 7.22 -18.49
C ASP A 448 -26.10 7.34 -18.47
N PHE A 449 -26.61 8.47 -17.94
CA PHE A 449 -28.00 8.93 -18.03
C PHE A 449 -29.07 7.91 -17.58
N GLY A 450 -28.69 6.85 -16.85
CA GLY A 450 -29.58 5.75 -16.49
C GLY A 450 -29.94 4.79 -17.65
N LEU A 451 -29.37 5.00 -18.84
CA LEU A 451 -29.72 4.26 -20.06
C LEU A 451 -29.41 2.77 -19.99
N GLY A 452 -28.43 2.38 -19.15
CA GLY A 452 -28.11 0.96 -18.94
C GLY A 452 -29.26 0.17 -18.32
N ILE A 453 -29.93 0.76 -17.32
CA ILE A 453 -31.08 0.12 -16.65
C ILE A 453 -32.25 0.01 -17.62
N LEU A 454 -32.52 1.08 -18.38
CA LEU A 454 -33.57 1.09 -19.39
C LEU A 454 -33.30 0.04 -20.49
N LEU A 455 -32.08 0.02 -21.02
CA LEU A 455 -31.65 -0.94 -22.05
C LEU A 455 -31.80 -2.38 -21.57
N THR A 456 -31.33 -2.70 -20.36
CA THR A 456 -31.50 -4.04 -19.79
C THR A 456 -32.98 -4.39 -19.63
N ARG A 457 -33.81 -3.47 -19.10
CA ARG A 457 -35.26 -3.70 -18.90
C ARG A 457 -36.00 -3.99 -20.20
N GLU A 458 -35.85 -3.14 -21.22
CA GLU A 458 -36.63 -3.28 -22.46
C GLU A 458 -36.12 -4.42 -23.34
N VAL A 459 -34.81 -4.67 -23.40
CA VAL A 459 -34.26 -5.80 -24.18
C VAL A 459 -34.55 -7.15 -23.52
N SER A 460 -34.60 -7.22 -22.19
CA SER A 460 -35.05 -8.43 -21.50
C SER A 460 -36.54 -8.74 -21.74
N ARG A 461 -37.38 -7.72 -22.00
CA ARG A 461 -38.79 -7.90 -22.38
C ARG A 461 -38.95 -8.40 -23.81
N ASP A 462 -38.22 -7.80 -24.75
CA ASP A 462 -38.23 -8.21 -26.15
C ASP A 462 -36.81 -8.18 -26.75
N ARG A 463 -36.21 -9.37 -26.85
CA ARG A 463 -34.85 -9.56 -27.38
C ARG A 463 -34.76 -9.26 -28.88
N SER A 464 -35.88 -9.23 -29.63
CA SER A 464 -35.86 -8.92 -31.07
C SER A 464 -35.52 -7.45 -31.35
N GLN A 465 -35.84 -6.56 -30.42
CA GLN A 465 -35.57 -5.12 -30.51
C GLN A 465 -34.19 -4.73 -29.99
N ALA A 466 -33.34 -5.69 -29.60
CA ALA A 466 -32.03 -5.47 -29.01
C ALA A 466 -31.15 -4.51 -29.83
N ASN A 467 -31.09 -4.70 -31.15
CA ASN A 467 -30.31 -3.85 -32.04
C ASN A 467 -30.82 -2.40 -32.10
N ARG A 468 -32.15 -2.22 -32.11
CA ARG A 468 -32.79 -0.90 -32.14
C ARG A 468 -32.50 -0.13 -30.85
N TYR A 469 -32.69 -0.75 -29.69
CA TYR A 469 -32.39 -0.09 -28.41
C TYR A 469 -30.89 0.18 -28.22
N LEU A 470 -30.02 -0.76 -28.62
CA LEU A 470 -28.57 -0.59 -28.54
C LEU A 470 -28.12 0.64 -29.35
N THR A 471 -28.47 0.71 -30.64
CA THR A 471 -27.96 1.77 -31.52
C THR A 471 -28.49 3.15 -31.15
N ASN A 472 -29.76 3.26 -30.75
CA ASN A 472 -30.32 4.53 -30.26
C ASN A 472 -29.72 4.93 -28.90
N SER A 473 -29.42 3.98 -28.01
CA SER A 473 -28.68 4.24 -26.77
C SER A 473 -27.28 4.78 -27.05
N LEU A 474 -26.55 4.18 -28.01
CA LEU A 474 -25.21 4.64 -28.39
C LEU A 474 -25.25 6.08 -28.92
N ILE A 475 -26.19 6.40 -29.82
CA ILE A 475 -26.36 7.77 -30.36
C ILE A 475 -26.65 8.76 -29.24
N LEU A 476 -27.59 8.44 -28.35
CA LEU A 476 -27.94 9.32 -27.24
C LEU A 476 -26.75 9.57 -26.30
N ARG A 477 -25.95 8.54 -26.00
CA ARG A 477 -24.74 8.67 -25.17
C ARG A 477 -23.67 9.55 -25.82
N VAL A 478 -23.48 9.47 -27.15
CA VAL A 478 -22.54 10.36 -27.87
C VAL A 478 -23.01 11.81 -27.77
N VAL A 479 -24.31 12.07 -27.95
CA VAL A 479 -24.89 13.43 -27.83
C VAL A 479 -24.72 13.95 -26.40
N LEU A 480 -25.04 13.14 -25.38
CA LEU A 480 -24.90 13.53 -23.98
C LEU A 480 -23.44 13.77 -23.58
N TRP A 481 -22.52 12.95 -24.09
CA TRP A 481 -21.08 13.17 -23.91
C TRP A 481 -20.65 14.51 -24.48
N ALA A 482 -20.99 14.80 -25.74
CA ALA A 482 -20.65 16.07 -26.38
C ALA A 482 -21.24 17.28 -25.65
N LEU A 483 -22.50 17.18 -25.21
CA LEU A 483 -23.15 18.21 -24.40
C LEU A 483 -22.50 18.39 -23.03
N SER A 484 -21.96 17.33 -22.43
CA SER A 484 -21.27 17.42 -21.14
C SER A 484 -19.94 18.17 -21.21
N LEU A 485 -19.25 18.16 -22.36
CA LEU A 485 -17.93 18.83 -22.49
C LEU A 485 -18.00 20.34 -22.24
N ILE A 486 -19.12 20.99 -22.56
CA ILE A 486 -19.30 22.43 -22.41
C ILE A 486 -19.28 22.86 -20.93
N PRO A 487 -20.22 22.40 -20.06
CA PRO A 487 -20.23 22.82 -18.66
C PRO A 487 -18.97 22.39 -17.91
N PHE A 488 -18.40 21.22 -18.18
CA PHE A 488 -17.17 20.78 -17.51
C PHE A 488 -15.91 21.49 -18.04
N GLY A 489 -15.89 21.90 -19.31
CA GLY A 489 -14.86 22.78 -19.85
C GLY A 489 -14.89 24.17 -19.20
N ILE A 490 -16.08 24.73 -18.99
CA ILE A 490 -16.26 26.00 -18.26
C ILE A 490 -15.79 25.87 -16.81
N ILE A 491 -16.18 24.79 -16.12
CA ILE A 491 -15.71 24.52 -14.75
C ILE A 491 -14.18 24.42 -14.71
N ALA A 492 -13.57 23.68 -15.64
CA ALA A 492 -12.12 23.58 -15.72
C ALA A 492 -11.46 24.96 -15.93
N ALA A 493 -11.99 25.78 -16.85
CA ALA A 493 -11.48 27.12 -17.13
C ALA A 493 -11.57 28.05 -15.91
N ILE A 494 -12.69 28.00 -15.17
CA ILE A 494 -12.86 28.76 -13.93
C ILE A 494 -11.80 28.32 -12.90
N TYR A 495 -11.57 27.03 -12.73
CA TYR A 495 -10.61 26.53 -11.74
C TYR A 495 -9.16 26.86 -12.07
N VAL A 496 -8.79 26.79 -13.34
CA VAL A 496 -7.47 27.22 -13.80
C VAL A 496 -7.29 28.73 -13.58
N SER A 497 -8.33 29.53 -13.87
CA SER A 497 -8.23 30.99 -13.82
C SER A 497 -8.29 31.58 -12.41
N PHE A 498 -9.09 30.99 -11.52
CA PHE A 498 -9.40 31.58 -10.21
C PHE A 498 -8.84 30.79 -9.01
N PHE A 499 -8.45 29.53 -9.19
CA PHE A 499 -8.08 28.63 -8.09
C PHE A 499 -6.69 27.98 -8.25
N ASN A 500 -5.81 28.57 -9.06
CA ASN A 500 -4.41 28.15 -9.26
C ASN A 500 -4.24 26.67 -9.66
N VAL A 501 -5.22 26.08 -10.35
CA VAL A 501 -5.10 24.72 -10.86
C VAL A 501 -4.09 24.69 -12.01
N THR A 502 -3.11 23.79 -11.93
CA THR A 502 -2.05 23.68 -12.94
C THR A 502 -2.58 23.20 -14.30
N LEU A 503 -1.91 23.62 -15.38
CA LEU A 503 -2.24 23.19 -16.73
C LEU A 503 -2.21 21.66 -16.89
N ASP A 504 -1.26 20.98 -16.23
CA ASP A 504 -1.20 19.51 -16.23
C ASP A 504 -2.45 18.86 -15.64
N THR A 505 -3.05 19.48 -14.61
CA THR A 505 -4.28 18.98 -13.98
C THR A 505 -5.48 19.18 -14.90
N ALA A 506 -5.57 20.33 -15.57
CA ALA A 506 -6.59 20.58 -16.57
C ALA A 506 -6.44 19.64 -17.78
N PHE A 507 -5.21 19.37 -18.21
CA PHE A 507 -4.92 18.43 -19.29
C PHE A 507 -5.30 16.99 -18.91
N ALA A 508 -4.96 16.54 -17.69
CA ALA A 508 -5.40 15.25 -17.17
C ALA A 508 -6.93 15.13 -17.14
N LEU A 509 -7.65 16.18 -16.72
CA LEU A 509 -9.11 16.22 -16.78
C LEU A 509 -9.61 16.10 -18.23
N GLY A 510 -9.00 16.82 -19.17
CA GLY A 510 -9.33 16.72 -20.59
C GLY A 510 -9.21 15.29 -21.13
N LEU A 511 -8.13 14.58 -20.79
CA LEU A 511 -7.95 13.17 -21.15
C LEU A 511 -9.03 12.28 -20.52
N LEU A 512 -9.39 12.49 -19.25
CA LEU A 512 -10.47 11.75 -18.60
C LEU A 512 -11.82 12.00 -19.28
N LEU A 513 -12.14 13.24 -19.65
CA LEU A 513 -13.39 13.61 -20.34
C LEU A 513 -13.47 12.98 -21.74
N ILE A 514 -12.36 12.95 -22.48
CA ILE A 514 -12.28 12.22 -23.77
C ILE A 514 -12.49 10.72 -23.54
N GLY A 515 -11.91 10.16 -22.47
CA GLY A 515 -12.04 8.76 -22.08
C GLY A 515 -13.47 8.32 -21.74
N ILE A 516 -14.39 9.24 -21.43
CA ILE A 516 -15.81 8.93 -21.18
C ILE A 516 -16.48 8.34 -22.42
N LEU A 517 -16.15 8.81 -23.63
CA LEU A 517 -16.77 8.34 -24.86
C LEU A 517 -16.61 6.82 -25.08
N PRO A 518 -15.40 6.25 -25.14
CA PRO A 518 -15.27 4.80 -25.26
C PRO A 518 -15.83 4.04 -24.05
N SER A 519 -15.80 4.64 -22.84
CA SER A 519 -16.38 4.06 -21.63
C SER A 519 -17.90 3.88 -21.73
N THR A 520 -18.63 4.91 -22.15
CA THR A 520 -20.10 4.88 -22.22
C THR A 520 -20.61 3.97 -23.34
N LEU A 521 -19.84 3.86 -24.44
CA LEU A 521 -20.14 2.95 -25.54
C LEU A 521 -19.91 1.49 -25.13
N SER A 522 -18.79 1.19 -24.47
CA SER A 522 -18.50 -0.16 -23.99
C SER A 522 -19.49 -0.60 -22.91
N ALA A 523 -19.92 0.31 -22.03
CA ALA A 523 -20.96 0.07 -21.04
C ALA A 523 -22.28 -0.36 -21.68
N SER A 524 -22.72 0.28 -22.79
CA SER A 524 -23.95 -0.12 -23.50
C SER A 524 -23.90 -1.56 -24.00
N LEU A 525 -22.75 -1.99 -24.51
CA LEU A 525 -22.53 -3.37 -24.95
C LEU A 525 -22.50 -4.33 -23.75
N ALA A 526 -21.91 -3.93 -22.63
CA ALA A 526 -21.93 -4.70 -21.39
C ALA A 526 -23.36 -4.90 -20.84
N PHE A 527 -24.20 -3.85 -20.88
CA PHE A 527 -25.60 -3.91 -20.45
C PHE A 527 -26.44 -4.85 -21.31
N LEU A 528 -26.06 -5.06 -22.57
CA LEU A 528 -26.68 -6.04 -23.45
C LEU A 528 -26.48 -7.48 -22.92
N PHE A 529 -25.27 -7.82 -22.46
CA PHE A 529 -25.01 -9.13 -21.86
C PHE A 529 -25.86 -9.37 -20.59
N ASN A 530 -26.09 -8.34 -19.77
CA ASN A 530 -27.03 -8.45 -18.65
C ASN A 530 -28.45 -8.74 -19.13
N ALA A 531 -28.90 -8.09 -20.22
CA ALA A 531 -30.25 -8.25 -20.76
C ALA A 531 -30.52 -9.66 -21.28
N TYR A 532 -29.47 -10.30 -21.81
CA TYR A 532 -29.47 -11.70 -22.25
C TYR A 532 -29.15 -12.69 -21.12
N GLU A 533 -29.01 -12.23 -19.87
CA GLU A 533 -28.68 -13.02 -18.68
C GLU A 533 -27.32 -13.75 -18.75
N ARG A 534 -26.41 -13.29 -19.61
CA ARG A 534 -25.07 -13.83 -19.80
C ARG A 534 -24.02 -13.01 -19.06
N PHE A 535 -24.17 -12.91 -17.74
CA PHE A 535 -23.33 -12.07 -16.87
C PHE A 535 -21.85 -12.48 -16.90
N GLU A 536 -21.54 -13.71 -17.29
CA GLU A 536 -20.18 -14.24 -17.40
C GLU A 536 -19.26 -13.43 -18.31
N TYR A 537 -19.75 -13.01 -19.48
CA TYR A 537 -18.94 -12.27 -20.44
C TYR A 537 -18.61 -10.89 -19.89
N ARG A 538 -19.60 -10.22 -19.28
CA ARG A 538 -19.37 -8.93 -18.64
C ARG A 538 -18.35 -9.04 -17.52
N VAL A 539 -18.57 -9.96 -16.59
CA VAL A 539 -17.69 -10.17 -15.43
C VAL A 539 -16.26 -10.50 -15.88
N ALA A 540 -16.09 -11.37 -16.87
CA ALA A 540 -14.76 -11.73 -17.38
C ALA A 540 -14.04 -10.55 -18.03
N VAL A 541 -14.72 -9.79 -18.89
CA VAL A 541 -14.15 -8.59 -19.51
C VAL A 541 -13.82 -7.55 -18.45
N ASP A 542 -14.69 -7.32 -17.48
CA ASP A 542 -14.47 -6.34 -16.42
C ASP A 542 -13.20 -6.67 -15.59
N VAL A 543 -12.93 -7.96 -15.29
CA VAL A 543 -11.68 -8.41 -14.65
C VAL A 543 -10.47 -8.17 -15.53
N VAL A 544 -10.52 -8.59 -16.80
CA VAL A 544 -9.40 -8.41 -17.75
C VAL A 544 -9.09 -6.94 -17.95
N THR A 545 -10.12 -6.12 -18.17
CA THR A 545 -10.02 -4.67 -18.27
C THR A 545 -9.36 -4.07 -17.03
N ARG A 546 -9.71 -4.54 -15.82
CA ARG A 546 -9.10 -4.00 -14.60
C ARG A 546 -7.61 -4.31 -14.50
N ILE A 547 -7.20 -5.50 -14.93
CA ILE A 547 -5.79 -5.90 -14.95
C ILE A 547 -5.01 -5.09 -15.96
N VAL A 548 -5.55 -4.92 -17.17
CA VAL A 548 -4.96 -4.08 -18.21
C VAL A 548 -4.82 -2.64 -17.69
N SER A 549 -5.87 -2.09 -17.09
CA SER A 549 -5.88 -0.74 -16.52
C SER A 549 -4.78 -0.53 -15.48
N ILE A 550 -4.69 -1.43 -14.52
CA ILE A 550 -3.70 -1.38 -13.45
C ILE A 550 -2.30 -1.57 -14.00
N THR A 551 -2.10 -2.53 -14.91
CA THR A 551 -0.79 -2.81 -15.52
C THR A 551 -0.27 -1.60 -16.27
N LEU A 552 -1.09 -1.04 -17.16
CA LEU A 552 -0.76 0.18 -17.89
C LEU A 552 -0.57 1.38 -16.93
N GLY A 553 -1.36 1.46 -15.86
CA GLY A 553 -1.22 2.49 -14.83
C GLY A 553 0.11 2.41 -14.07
N VAL A 554 0.54 1.20 -13.69
CA VAL A 554 1.84 0.96 -13.05
C VAL A 554 2.97 1.33 -14.00
N ILE A 555 2.89 0.91 -15.27
CA ILE A 555 3.87 1.26 -16.31
C ILE A 555 3.95 2.78 -16.47
N ALA A 556 2.82 3.47 -16.60
CA ALA A 556 2.79 4.92 -16.78
C ALA A 556 3.43 5.66 -15.59
N LEU A 557 3.15 5.23 -14.37
CA LEU A 557 3.73 5.82 -13.16
C LEU A 557 5.24 5.60 -13.06
N LEU A 558 5.75 4.43 -13.47
CA LEU A 558 7.17 4.10 -13.39
C LEU A 558 8.02 4.74 -14.49
N LEU A 559 7.40 5.03 -15.62
CA LEU A 559 7.97 5.86 -16.68
C LEU A 559 7.95 7.36 -16.33
N GLY A 560 7.39 7.75 -15.19
CA GLY A 560 7.41 9.14 -14.71
C GLY A 560 6.29 10.02 -15.25
N TYR A 561 5.31 9.47 -16.00
CA TYR A 561 4.18 10.26 -16.52
C TYR A 561 3.18 10.73 -15.45
N GLY A 562 3.39 10.35 -14.18
CA GLY A 562 2.59 10.82 -13.04
C GLY A 562 1.09 10.56 -13.20
N TYR A 563 0.27 11.49 -12.69
CA TYR A 563 -1.19 11.37 -12.75
C TYR A 563 -1.77 11.68 -14.13
N VAL A 564 -1.05 12.45 -14.97
CA VAL A 564 -1.43 12.70 -16.38
C VAL A 564 -1.37 11.39 -17.17
N GLY A 565 -0.31 10.61 -16.97
CA GLY A 565 -0.19 9.26 -17.53
C GLY A 565 -1.34 8.34 -17.10
N LEU A 566 -1.76 8.39 -15.83
CA LEU A 566 -2.93 7.63 -15.37
C LEU A 566 -4.23 8.04 -16.08
N ALA A 567 -4.40 9.33 -16.36
CA ALA A 567 -5.54 9.80 -17.15
C ALA A 567 -5.48 9.25 -18.58
N ALA A 568 -4.32 9.27 -19.24
CA ALA A 568 -4.15 8.68 -20.58
C ALA A 568 -4.44 7.17 -20.63
N VAL A 569 -4.03 6.42 -19.60
CA VAL A 569 -4.27 4.99 -19.47
C VAL A 569 -5.77 4.65 -19.48
N SER A 570 -6.61 5.53 -18.95
CA SER A 570 -8.08 5.35 -18.96
C SER A 570 -8.62 5.24 -20.40
N ILE A 571 -8.10 6.03 -21.33
CA ILE A 571 -8.51 6.01 -22.75
C ILE A 571 -8.14 4.68 -23.39
N LEU A 572 -6.87 4.25 -23.24
CA LEU A 572 -6.37 2.98 -23.78
C LEU A 572 -7.17 1.79 -23.23
N THR A 573 -7.42 1.80 -21.92
CA THR A 573 -8.21 0.78 -21.23
C THR A 573 -9.66 0.74 -21.76
N ASN A 574 -10.29 1.90 -21.93
CA ASN A 574 -11.68 1.98 -22.38
C ASN A 574 -11.82 1.59 -23.85
N LEU A 575 -10.85 1.93 -24.72
CA LEU A 575 -10.79 1.50 -26.11
C LEU A 575 -10.60 -0.01 -26.23
N PHE A 576 -9.70 -0.59 -25.43
CA PHE A 576 -9.52 -2.03 -25.34
C PHE A 576 -10.84 -2.72 -24.93
N THR A 577 -11.49 -2.21 -23.88
CA THR A 577 -12.76 -2.75 -23.37
C THR A 577 -13.87 -2.67 -24.42
N LEU A 578 -13.98 -1.53 -25.12
CA LEU A 578 -14.91 -1.35 -26.22
C LEU A 578 -14.67 -2.35 -27.35
N ALA A 579 -13.42 -2.55 -27.76
CA ALA A 579 -13.06 -3.49 -28.81
C ALA A 579 -13.42 -4.93 -28.43
N VAL A 580 -13.11 -5.35 -27.20
CA VAL A 580 -13.42 -6.69 -26.69
C VAL A 580 -14.93 -6.92 -26.61
N PHE A 581 -15.69 -5.98 -26.03
CA PHE A 581 -17.14 -6.12 -25.97
C PHE A 581 -17.78 -6.11 -27.35
N TYR A 582 -17.33 -5.25 -28.26
CA TYR A 582 -17.86 -5.21 -29.63
C TYR A 582 -17.60 -6.55 -30.35
N TRP A 583 -16.40 -7.11 -30.21
CA TRP A 583 -16.07 -8.42 -30.73
C TRP A 583 -16.97 -9.52 -30.13
N LEU A 584 -17.16 -9.53 -28.80
CA LEU A 584 -18.02 -10.52 -28.13
C LEU A 584 -19.49 -10.40 -28.53
N VAL A 585 -20.04 -9.19 -28.64
CA VAL A 585 -21.42 -8.98 -29.10
C VAL A 585 -21.60 -9.52 -30.52
N ARG A 586 -20.65 -9.22 -31.41
CA ARG A 586 -20.67 -9.72 -32.79
C ARG A 586 -20.55 -11.25 -32.87
N ALA A 587 -19.73 -11.85 -32.00
CA ALA A 587 -19.47 -13.29 -32.00
C ALA A 587 -20.59 -14.11 -31.33
N THR A 588 -21.29 -13.55 -30.34
CA THR A 588 -22.19 -14.34 -29.46
C THR A 588 -23.66 -13.93 -29.47
N LEU A 589 -23.99 -12.71 -29.93
CA LEU A 589 -25.35 -12.15 -29.91
C LEU A 589 -25.85 -11.85 -31.32
N PHE A 590 -25.38 -10.76 -31.92
CA PHE A 590 -25.75 -10.34 -33.27
C PHE A 590 -24.74 -9.31 -33.82
N ALA A 591 -24.70 -9.14 -35.14
CA ALA A 591 -23.94 -8.07 -35.77
C ALA A 591 -24.72 -6.74 -35.66
N PRO A 592 -24.22 -5.73 -34.91
CA PRO A 592 -24.93 -4.45 -34.76
C PRO A 592 -25.12 -3.75 -36.10
N ARG A 593 -26.34 -3.26 -36.35
CA ARG A 593 -26.71 -2.49 -37.55
C ARG A 593 -27.33 -1.17 -37.15
N LEU A 594 -26.88 -0.07 -37.74
CA LEU A 594 -27.39 1.26 -37.43
C LEU A 594 -28.91 1.35 -37.73
N GLN A 595 -29.71 1.60 -36.70
CA GLN A 595 -31.16 1.83 -36.82
C GLN A 595 -31.54 3.07 -36.03
N VAL A 596 -31.72 4.20 -36.72
CA VAL A 596 -31.99 5.49 -36.07
C VAL A 596 -33.49 5.69 -35.91
N ASP A 597 -33.93 5.93 -34.67
CA ASP A 597 -35.30 6.26 -34.34
C ASP A 597 -35.32 7.47 -33.38
N ARG A 598 -35.66 8.63 -33.92
CA ARG A 598 -35.71 9.89 -33.16
C ARG A 598 -36.81 9.89 -32.10
N GLY A 599 -37.92 9.19 -32.34
CA GLY A 599 -39.00 9.07 -31.37
C GLY A 599 -38.53 8.26 -30.16
N LEU A 600 -37.86 7.14 -30.41
CA LEU A 600 -37.28 6.30 -29.38
C LEU A 600 -36.21 7.05 -28.57
N ILE A 601 -35.29 7.77 -29.21
CA ILE A 601 -34.25 8.55 -28.51
C ILE A 601 -34.87 9.56 -27.52
N ARG A 602 -35.90 10.30 -27.96
CA ARG A 602 -36.60 11.27 -27.10
C ARG A 602 -37.31 10.59 -25.93
N TRP A 603 -37.97 9.46 -26.19
CA TRP A 603 -38.63 8.69 -25.14
C TRP A 603 -37.61 8.14 -24.12
N MET A 604 -36.49 7.57 -24.59
CA MET A 604 -35.43 7.06 -23.72
C MET A 604 -34.84 8.15 -22.82
N ALA A 605 -34.64 9.36 -23.37
CA ALA A 605 -34.18 10.51 -22.60
C ALA A 605 -35.21 10.94 -21.54
N PHE A 606 -36.50 10.99 -21.88
CA PHE A 606 -37.54 11.38 -20.93
C PHE A 606 -37.74 10.34 -19.81
N GLU A 607 -37.79 9.05 -20.16
CA GLU A 607 -37.98 7.95 -19.22
C GLU A 607 -36.78 7.79 -18.28
N SER A 608 -35.56 8.05 -18.74
CA SER A 608 -34.33 7.87 -17.95
C SER A 608 -33.90 9.10 -17.14
N TYR A 609 -34.43 10.29 -17.45
CA TYR A 609 -34.06 11.55 -16.77
C TYR A 609 -34.20 11.48 -15.23
N PRO A 610 -35.28 10.92 -14.64
CA PRO A 610 -35.40 10.81 -13.19
C PRO A 610 -34.31 9.94 -12.55
N LEU A 611 -33.90 8.85 -13.23
CA LEU A 611 -32.81 7.99 -12.77
C LEU A 611 -31.47 8.71 -12.85
N MET A 612 -31.23 9.43 -13.95
CA MET A 612 -30.04 10.28 -14.10
C MET A 612 -29.96 11.33 -12.98
N LEU A 613 -31.06 12.04 -12.71
CA LEU A 613 -31.10 13.06 -11.66
C LEU A 613 -30.80 12.47 -10.28
N ASN A 614 -31.39 11.31 -9.94
CA ASN A 614 -31.10 10.62 -8.69
C ASN A 614 -29.63 10.20 -8.58
N ASN A 615 -29.06 9.63 -9.65
CA ASN A 615 -27.66 9.23 -9.66
C ASN A 615 -26.73 10.45 -9.55
N LEU A 616 -27.05 11.56 -10.21
CA LEU A 616 -26.27 12.80 -10.15
C LEU A 616 -26.31 13.40 -8.75
N LEU A 617 -27.49 13.50 -8.14
CA LEU A 617 -27.64 13.98 -6.76
C LEU A 617 -26.87 13.09 -5.78
N SER A 618 -26.93 11.77 -5.94
CA SER A 618 -26.15 10.83 -5.13
C SER A 618 -24.65 11.00 -5.34
N SER A 619 -24.18 11.15 -6.58
CA SER A 619 -22.75 11.38 -6.87
C SER A 619 -22.27 12.70 -6.27
N LEU A 620 -23.05 13.78 -6.40
CA LEU A 620 -22.75 15.07 -5.78
C LEU A 620 -22.67 14.94 -4.26
N PHE A 621 -23.65 14.29 -3.63
CA PHE A 621 -23.69 14.10 -2.19
C PHE A 621 -22.40 13.51 -1.62
N PHE A 622 -21.81 12.50 -2.28
CA PHE A 622 -20.61 11.82 -1.78
C PHE A 622 -19.28 12.48 -2.15
N ARG A 623 -19.26 13.47 -3.06
CA ARG A 623 -17.99 13.96 -3.65
C ARG A 623 -17.88 15.47 -3.79
N ILE A 624 -18.91 16.22 -3.43
CA ILE A 624 -18.90 17.68 -3.55
C ILE A 624 -17.93 18.34 -2.55
N ASP A 625 -17.71 17.69 -1.40
CA ASP A 625 -16.72 18.06 -0.40
C ASP A 625 -15.29 18.17 -0.99
N ALA A 626 -14.86 17.19 -1.78
CA ALA A 626 -13.57 17.19 -2.45
C ALA A 626 -13.43 18.35 -3.45
N MET A 627 -14.53 18.76 -4.10
CA MET A 627 -14.53 19.90 -5.03
C MET A 627 -14.40 21.23 -4.29
N ILE A 628 -14.97 21.35 -3.10
CA ILE A 628 -14.89 22.56 -2.26
C ILE A 628 -13.55 22.64 -1.53
N LEU A 629 -12.95 21.50 -1.17
CA LEU A 629 -11.71 21.43 -0.39
C LEU A 629 -10.50 21.98 -1.16
N LEU A 630 -10.40 21.71 -2.47
CA LEU A 630 -9.26 22.14 -3.28
C LEU A 630 -9.13 23.68 -3.39
N PRO A 631 -10.18 24.44 -3.78
CA PRO A 631 -10.14 25.90 -3.77
C PRO A 631 -9.79 26.53 -2.42
N LEU A 632 -10.22 25.92 -1.31
CA LEU A 632 -10.10 26.51 0.03
C LEU A 632 -8.79 26.14 0.74
N LYS A 633 -8.23 24.96 0.46
CA LYS A 633 -7.09 24.40 1.23
C LYS A 633 -5.96 23.83 0.36
N GLY A 634 -6.12 23.80 -0.96
CA GLY A 634 -5.11 23.37 -1.92
C GLY A 634 -5.00 21.85 -2.12
N ASP A 635 -4.18 21.48 -3.10
CA ASP A 635 -4.03 20.12 -3.63
C ASP A 635 -3.57 19.11 -2.57
N THR A 636 -2.59 19.47 -1.75
CA THR A 636 -1.97 18.57 -0.76
C THR A 636 -2.99 18.13 0.28
N VAL A 637 -3.83 19.06 0.77
CA VAL A 637 -4.89 18.77 1.74
C VAL A 637 -5.95 17.86 1.13
N LEU A 638 -6.34 18.11 -0.13
CA LEU A 638 -7.25 17.21 -0.84
C LEU A 638 -6.63 15.80 -1.01
N GLY A 639 -5.32 15.72 -1.24
CA GLY A 639 -4.58 14.47 -1.28
C GLY A 639 -4.67 13.68 0.02
N TYR A 640 -4.52 14.35 1.16
CA TYR A 640 -4.64 13.71 2.47
C TYR A 640 -6.05 13.17 2.70
N TYR A 641 -7.06 13.98 2.40
CA TYR A 641 -8.47 13.63 2.56
C TYR A 641 -8.89 12.48 1.64
N SER A 642 -8.54 12.57 0.36
CA SER A 642 -8.89 11.57 -0.65
C SER A 642 -8.23 10.22 -0.37
N THR A 643 -7.03 10.22 0.22
CA THR A 643 -6.36 8.99 0.66
C THR A 643 -7.13 8.28 1.77
N ALA A 644 -7.64 9.02 2.75
CA ALA A 644 -8.52 8.46 3.78
C ALA A 644 -9.82 7.92 3.18
N TYR A 645 -10.40 8.63 2.21
CA TYR A 645 -11.64 8.23 1.54
C TYR A 645 -11.54 6.88 0.80
N LYS A 646 -10.34 6.50 0.31
CA LYS A 646 -10.13 5.18 -0.34
C LYS A 646 -10.47 3.99 0.58
N PHE A 647 -10.25 4.12 1.88
CA PHE A 647 -10.63 3.10 2.87
C PHE A 647 -12.14 3.05 3.06
N ILE A 648 -12.81 4.21 3.11
CA ILE A 648 -14.28 4.30 3.18
C ILE A 648 -14.90 3.62 1.95
N GLU A 649 -14.40 3.92 0.75
CA GLU A 649 -14.82 3.27 -0.49
C GLU A 649 -14.55 1.76 -0.49
N ALA A 650 -13.54 1.28 0.22
CA ALA A 650 -13.26 -0.16 0.34
C ALA A 650 -14.26 -0.86 1.24
N LEU A 651 -14.68 -0.22 2.32
CA LEU A 651 -15.63 -0.78 3.28
C LEU A 651 -17.09 -0.68 2.81
N ASN A 652 -17.44 0.35 2.04
CA ASN A 652 -18.79 0.52 1.45
C ASN A 652 -19.16 -0.57 0.41
N PHE A 653 -18.19 -1.39 0.00
CA PHE A 653 -18.45 -2.61 -0.75
C PHE A 653 -19.37 -3.59 0.01
N ILE A 654 -19.23 -3.68 1.33
CA ILE A 654 -20.00 -4.61 2.17
C ILE A 654 -21.52 -4.35 2.11
N PRO A 655 -22.03 -3.16 2.46
CA PRO A 655 -23.46 -2.90 2.49
C PRO A 655 -24.08 -2.91 1.10
N SER A 656 -23.36 -2.45 0.07
CA SER A 656 -23.87 -2.44 -1.31
C SER A 656 -24.15 -3.85 -1.81
N ASN A 657 -23.23 -4.80 -1.61
CA ASN A 657 -23.44 -6.19 -2.05
C ASN A 657 -24.46 -6.92 -1.19
N PHE A 658 -24.42 -6.71 0.12
CA PHE A 658 -25.43 -7.25 1.04
C PHE A 658 -26.84 -6.80 0.65
N THR A 659 -27.00 -5.51 0.32
CA THR A 659 -28.29 -4.95 -0.07
C THR A 659 -28.75 -5.46 -1.43
N LEU A 660 -27.85 -5.54 -2.42
CA LEU A 660 -28.16 -6.14 -3.73
C LEU A 660 -28.64 -7.60 -3.61
N ALA A 661 -28.06 -8.37 -2.69
CA ALA A 661 -28.47 -9.76 -2.43
C ALA A 661 -29.90 -9.87 -1.89
N ILE A 662 -30.28 -8.92 -1.02
CA ILE A 662 -31.54 -8.97 -0.26
C ILE A 662 -32.66 -8.20 -0.98
N PHE A 663 -32.33 -7.27 -1.87
CA PHE A 663 -33.29 -6.42 -2.55
C PHE A 663 -34.43 -7.19 -3.28
N PRO A 664 -34.17 -8.27 -4.04
CA PRO A 664 -35.24 -9.04 -4.68
C PRO A 664 -36.22 -9.65 -3.68
N ALA A 665 -35.74 -10.07 -2.50
CA ALA A 665 -36.60 -10.60 -1.44
C ALA A 665 -37.45 -9.48 -0.81
N LEU A 666 -36.86 -8.31 -0.55
CA LEU A 666 -37.58 -7.16 -0.01
C LEU A 666 -38.68 -6.68 -0.96
N SER A 667 -38.39 -6.60 -2.27
CA SER A 667 -39.37 -6.21 -3.29
C SER A 667 -40.54 -7.17 -3.40
N ARG A 668 -40.31 -8.48 -3.22
CA ARG A 668 -41.38 -9.50 -3.21
C ARG A 668 -42.26 -9.42 -1.97
N LEU A 669 -41.65 -9.19 -0.81
CA LEU A 669 -42.35 -9.07 0.48
C LEU A 669 -43.12 -7.75 0.60
N ALA A 670 -42.70 -6.70 -0.10
CA ALA A 670 -43.34 -5.38 -0.05
C ALA A 670 -44.81 -5.38 -0.49
N SER A 671 -45.17 -6.24 -1.46
CA SER A 671 -46.56 -6.35 -1.95
C SER A 671 -47.40 -7.38 -1.20
N SER A 672 -46.77 -8.38 -0.57
CA SER A 672 -47.45 -9.61 -0.11
C SER A 672 -47.38 -9.88 1.40
N ALA A 673 -46.39 -9.36 2.12
CA ALA A 673 -46.17 -9.69 3.53
C ALA A 673 -45.36 -8.62 4.29
N LYS A 674 -46.03 -7.54 4.73
CA LYS A 674 -45.38 -6.40 5.43
C LYS A 674 -44.63 -6.80 6.71
N ASP A 675 -45.17 -7.71 7.51
CA ASP A 675 -44.50 -8.16 8.75
C ASP A 675 -43.22 -8.95 8.46
N ALA A 676 -43.24 -9.77 7.40
CA ALA A 676 -42.05 -10.50 6.97
C ALA A 676 -41.00 -9.54 6.39
N MET A 677 -41.43 -8.50 5.66
CA MET A 677 -40.55 -7.43 5.20
C MET A 677 -39.90 -6.66 6.37
N LEU A 678 -40.68 -6.33 7.41
CA LEU A 678 -40.17 -5.65 8.60
C LEU A 678 -39.14 -6.50 9.34
N ARG A 679 -39.39 -7.81 9.51
CA ARG A 679 -38.41 -8.74 10.09
C ARG A 679 -37.14 -8.82 9.26
N ALA A 680 -37.25 -8.97 7.94
CA ALA A 680 -36.10 -9.01 7.04
C ALA A 680 -35.28 -7.72 7.08
N TYR A 681 -35.95 -6.55 7.09
CA TYR A 681 -35.28 -5.27 7.19
C TYR A 681 -34.60 -5.07 8.55
N THR A 682 -35.26 -5.42 9.66
CA THR A 682 -34.69 -5.34 11.00
C THR A 682 -33.46 -6.24 11.16
N LEU A 683 -33.52 -7.46 10.61
CA LEU A 683 -32.39 -8.39 10.58
C LEU A 683 -31.22 -7.81 9.77
N SER A 684 -31.49 -7.23 8.60
CA SER A 684 -30.48 -6.57 7.77
C SER A 684 -29.78 -5.43 8.51
N LEU A 685 -30.54 -4.58 9.22
CA LEU A 685 -29.97 -3.50 10.04
C LEU A 685 -29.07 -4.05 11.16
N LYS A 686 -29.50 -5.09 11.87
CA LYS A 686 -28.70 -5.74 12.93
C LYS A 686 -27.38 -6.26 12.38
N ILE A 687 -27.42 -7.05 11.30
CA ILE A 687 -26.21 -7.65 10.70
C ILE A 687 -25.24 -6.56 10.26
N LEU A 688 -25.72 -5.52 9.58
CA LEU A 688 -24.86 -4.43 9.12
C LEU A 688 -24.26 -3.64 10.28
N LEU A 689 -25.01 -3.41 11.36
CA LEU A 689 -24.48 -2.77 12.56
C LEU A 689 -23.46 -3.64 13.30
N TRP A 690 -23.65 -4.95 13.31
CA TRP A 690 -22.68 -5.88 13.89
C TRP A 690 -21.35 -5.88 13.15
N VAL A 691 -21.34 -5.43 11.90
CA VAL A 691 -20.13 -5.31 11.08
C VAL A 691 -19.57 -3.88 11.10
N SER A 692 -20.41 -2.85 10.93
CA SER A 692 -19.95 -1.47 10.82
C SER A 692 -19.37 -0.92 12.11
N LEU A 693 -19.97 -1.21 13.28
CA LEU A 693 -19.50 -0.69 14.56
C LEU A 693 -18.09 -1.15 14.96
N PRO A 694 -17.76 -2.45 14.95
CA PRO A 694 -16.39 -2.88 15.24
C PRO A 694 -15.40 -2.41 14.16
N LEU A 695 -15.81 -2.29 12.90
CA LEU A 695 -14.95 -1.71 11.86
C LEU A 695 -14.64 -0.24 12.16
N THR A 696 -15.65 0.56 12.49
CA THR A 696 -15.47 1.96 12.88
C THR A 696 -14.53 2.11 14.07
N VAL A 697 -14.78 1.39 15.16
CA VAL A 697 -13.93 1.47 16.35
C VAL A 697 -12.52 0.95 16.09
N GLY A 698 -12.40 -0.19 15.40
CA GLY A 698 -11.10 -0.81 15.10
C GLY A 698 -10.22 0.05 14.21
N THR A 699 -10.79 0.66 13.17
CA THR A 699 -10.04 1.52 12.25
C THR A 699 -9.52 2.79 12.93
N ILE A 700 -10.17 3.32 13.96
CA ILE A 700 -9.66 4.49 14.70
C ILE A 700 -8.25 4.19 15.24
N PHE A 701 -8.09 3.06 15.91
CA PHE A 701 -6.82 2.66 16.54
C PHE A 701 -5.74 2.21 15.55
N VAL A 702 -6.15 1.70 14.37
CA VAL A 702 -5.23 1.12 13.38
C VAL A 702 -4.99 2.06 12.17
N SER A 703 -5.63 3.23 12.17
CA SER A 703 -5.59 4.20 11.07
C SER A 703 -4.19 4.67 10.71
N ARG A 704 -3.31 4.88 11.70
CA ARG A 704 -1.92 5.33 11.46
C ARG A 704 -1.15 4.28 10.68
N GLU A 705 -1.23 3.02 11.09
CA GLU A 705 -0.54 1.89 10.45
C GLU A 705 -1.14 1.61 9.08
N LEU A 706 -2.47 1.71 8.91
CA LEU A 706 -3.10 1.58 7.59
C LEU A 706 -2.59 2.65 6.63
N ILE A 707 -2.54 3.92 7.03
CA ILE A 707 -2.02 4.99 6.17
C ILE A 707 -0.52 4.80 5.90
N GLN A 708 0.27 4.39 6.90
CA GLN A 708 1.70 4.15 6.72
C GLN A 708 1.97 3.02 5.72
N ILE A 709 1.21 1.92 5.81
CA ILE A 709 1.28 0.79 4.86
C ILE A 709 0.81 1.22 3.47
N PHE A 710 -0.11 2.19 3.36
CA PHE A 710 -0.67 2.61 2.07
C PHE A 710 0.10 3.73 1.39
N GLY A 711 0.12 4.91 2.00
CA GLY A 711 0.73 6.11 1.44
C GLY A 711 2.18 6.30 1.87
N GLY A 712 2.60 5.71 3.00
CA GLY A 712 3.88 5.99 3.64
C GLY A 712 3.87 7.28 4.46
N ASP A 713 5.05 7.67 4.96
CA ASP A 713 5.18 8.75 5.94
C ASP A 713 4.77 10.12 5.39
N ALA A 714 4.81 10.33 4.07
CA ALA A 714 4.39 11.57 3.42
C ALA A 714 2.92 11.94 3.66
N TYR A 715 2.08 10.99 4.06
CA TYR A 715 0.65 11.19 4.34
C TYR A 715 0.34 11.34 5.84
N LEU A 716 1.30 11.06 6.71
CA LEU A 716 1.14 11.14 8.16
C LEU A 716 1.51 12.54 8.68
N PRO A 717 0.81 13.02 9.73
CA PRO A 717 -0.31 12.40 10.43
C PRO A 717 -1.68 12.69 9.78
N HIS A 718 -1.75 13.61 8.82
CA HIS A 718 -3.00 14.22 8.35
C HIS A 718 -4.02 13.22 7.77
N SER A 719 -3.60 12.28 6.92
CA SER A 719 -4.51 11.26 6.38
C SER A 719 -5.02 10.29 7.45
N ALA A 720 -4.22 10.00 8.48
CA ALA A 720 -4.66 9.13 9.57
C ALA A 720 -5.75 9.84 10.40
N ILE A 721 -5.55 11.12 10.73
CA ILE A 721 -6.56 11.94 11.40
C ILE A 721 -7.83 12.05 10.55
N ALA A 722 -7.70 12.28 9.23
CA ALA A 722 -8.83 12.31 8.32
C ALA A 722 -9.60 10.99 8.32
N LEU A 723 -8.92 9.84 8.31
CA LEU A 723 -9.55 8.52 8.38
C LEU A 723 -10.25 8.27 9.73
N GLN A 724 -9.62 8.66 10.84
CA GLN A 724 -10.21 8.57 12.19
C GLN A 724 -11.51 9.39 12.30
N ALA A 725 -11.54 10.58 11.69
CA ALA A 725 -12.74 11.39 11.64
C ALA A 725 -13.79 10.76 10.70
N LEU A 726 -13.40 10.46 9.46
CA LEU A 726 -14.31 9.94 8.43
C LEU A 726 -14.96 8.60 8.78
N ILE A 727 -14.29 7.70 9.49
CA ILE A 727 -14.82 6.34 9.69
C ILE A 727 -16.12 6.29 10.51
N TRP A 728 -16.44 7.34 11.25
CA TRP A 728 -17.73 7.49 11.94
C TRP A 728 -18.94 7.61 11.00
N PHE A 729 -18.70 7.89 9.72
CA PHE A 729 -19.73 7.85 8.68
C PHE A 729 -20.27 6.43 8.43
N LEU A 730 -19.43 5.41 8.62
CA LEU A 730 -19.69 4.03 8.18
C LEU A 730 -20.99 3.42 8.75
N PRO A 731 -21.31 3.54 10.07
CA PRO A 731 -22.51 2.93 10.63
C PRO A 731 -23.80 3.54 10.06
N PHE A 732 -23.81 4.85 9.83
CA PHE A 732 -24.95 5.56 9.26
C PHE A 732 -25.12 5.21 7.78
N SER A 733 -24.03 5.19 7.02
CA SER A 733 -24.07 4.86 5.59
C SER A 733 -24.56 3.42 5.36
N PHE A 734 -24.18 2.46 6.21
CA PHE A 734 -24.66 1.08 6.10
C PHE A 734 -26.17 0.98 6.34
N ILE A 735 -26.69 1.72 7.34
CA ILE A 735 -28.14 1.82 7.59
C ILE A 735 -28.84 2.45 6.38
N ASN A 736 -28.35 3.61 5.93
CA ASN A 736 -28.95 4.33 4.81
C ASN A 736 -28.90 3.53 3.51
N SER A 737 -27.86 2.71 3.29
CA SER A 737 -27.75 1.81 2.14
C SER A 737 -28.93 0.84 2.06
N VAL A 738 -29.24 0.08 3.11
CA VAL A 738 -30.40 -0.83 3.10
C VAL A 738 -31.71 -0.05 3.08
N THR A 739 -31.80 1.02 3.86
CA THR A 739 -33.02 1.84 3.96
C THR A 739 -33.43 2.42 2.62
N HIS A 740 -32.46 2.89 1.83
CA HIS A 740 -32.67 3.39 0.48
C HIS A 740 -33.40 2.37 -0.39
N TYR A 741 -32.91 1.13 -0.43
CA TYR A 741 -33.52 0.07 -1.25
C TYR A 741 -34.87 -0.41 -0.72
N VAL A 742 -35.09 -0.39 0.60
CA VAL A 742 -36.41 -0.62 1.22
C VAL A 742 -37.42 0.42 0.73
N LEU A 743 -37.03 1.70 0.67
CA LEU A 743 -37.89 2.76 0.17
C LEU A 743 -38.18 2.62 -1.34
N ILE A 744 -37.21 2.16 -2.14
CA ILE A 744 -37.45 1.79 -3.55
C ILE A 744 -38.47 0.67 -3.63
N ALA A 745 -38.32 -0.40 -2.84
CA ALA A 745 -39.25 -1.53 -2.81
C ALA A 745 -40.69 -1.11 -2.41
N LEU A 746 -40.83 -0.07 -1.58
CA LEU A 746 -42.11 0.54 -1.19
C LEU A 746 -42.64 1.58 -2.22
N GLY A 747 -41.97 1.76 -3.36
CA GLY A 747 -42.39 2.69 -4.40
C GLY A 747 -42.16 4.18 -4.07
N GLN A 748 -41.33 4.50 -3.08
CA GLN A 748 -41.12 5.86 -2.56
C GLN A 748 -40.00 6.63 -3.29
N GLN A 749 -39.77 6.37 -4.59
CA GLN A 749 -38.68 6.99 -5.37
C GLN A 749 -38.72 8.52 -5.39
N ARG A 750 -39.89 9.13 -5.55
CA ARG A 750 -40.02 10.60 -5.55
C ARG A 750 -39.67 11.22 -4.19
N PHE A 751 -39.94 10.50 -3.10
CA PHE A 751 -39.57 10.95 -1.77
C PHE A 751 -38.05 10.86 -1.57
N LEU A 752 -37.42 9.78 -2.06
CA LEU A 752 -35.96 9.65 -2.07
C LEU A 752 -35.29 10.82 -2.79
N THR A 753 -35.77 11.18 -3.98
CA THR A 753 -35.24 12.34 -4.73
C THR A 753 -35.27 13.62 -3.89
N LYS A 754 -36.39 13.91 -3.23
CA LYS A 754 -36.51 15.09 -2.35
C LYS A 754 -35.55 15.04 -1.16
N ALA A 755 -35.40 13.87 -0.54
CA ALA A 755 -34.46 13.68 0.56
C ALA A 755 -33.00 13.91 0.12
N PHE A 756 -32.61 13.42 -1.05
CA PHE A 756 -31.28 13.69 -1.61
C PHE A 756 -31.04 15.16 -1.93
N VAL A 757 -32.04 15.87 -2.46
CA VAL A 757 -31.93 17.33 -2.67
C VAL A 757 -31.63 18.04 -1.34
N VAL A 758 -32.36 17.71 -0.27
CA VAL A 758 -32.11 18.27 1.07
C VAL A 758 -30.70 17.91 1.56
N GLY A 759 -30.28 16.66 1.39
CA GLY A 759 -28.94 16.20 1.77
C GLY A 759 -27.83 16.93 1.03
N VAL A 760 -27.95 17.11 -0.29
CA VAL A 760 -26.95 17.82 -1.11
C VAL A 760 -26.88 19.30 -0.75
N VAL A 761 -28.02 19.96 -0.56
CA VAL A 761 -28.07 21.38 -0.15
C VAL A 761 -27.41 21.56 1.22
N PHE A 762 -27.76 20.71 2.19
CA PHE A 762 -27.10 20.71 3.49
C PHE A 762 -25.59 20.50 3.36
N ASN A 763 -25.17 19.49 2.60
CA ASN A 763 -23.76 19.13 2.44
C ASN A 763 -22.96 20.29 1.83
N ILE A 764 -23.45 20.95 0.78
CA ILE A 764 -22.79 22.11 0.15
C ILE A 764 -22.67 23.26 1.16
N VAL A 765 -23.77 23.66 1.80
CA VAL A 765 -23.79 24.81 2.73
C VAL A 765 -22.91 24.53 3.93
N ALA A 766 -23.03 23.35 4.54
CA ALA A 766 -22.25 22.97 5.71
C ALA A 766 -20.75 22.85 5.36
N ASN A 767 -20.38 22.36 4.17
CA ASN A 767 -18.98 22.31 3.74
C ASN A 767 -18.39 23.70 3.53
N LEU A 768 -19.12 24.63 2.93
CA LEU A 768 -18.66 26.02 2.78
C LEU A 768 -18.40 26.69 4.13
N ILE A 769 -19.17 26.34 5.16
CA ILE A 769 -18.99 26.88 6.52
C ILE A 769 -17.87 26.16 7.28
N ALA A 770 -17.79 24.82 7.21
CA ALA A 770 -16.92 24.01 8.05
C ALA A 770 -15.49 23.85 7.51
N ILE A 771 -15.30 23.78 6.18
CA ILE A 771 -13.98 23.56 5.58
C ILE A 771 -13.05 24.76 5.82
N GLY A 772 -13.60 25.98 5.86
CA GLY A 772 -12.84 27.20 6.17
C GLY A 772 -12.04 27.08 7.46
N PRO A 773 -12.69 26.92 8.64
CA PRO A 773 -12.00 26.82 9.93
C PRO A 773 -11.38 25.45 10.21
N LEU A 774 -12.02 24.34 9.79
CA LEU A 774 -11.64 22.98 10.22
C LEU A 774 -10.97 22.14 9.12
N SER A 775 -10.78 22.68 7.90
CA SER A 775 -10.13 21.99 6.78
C SER A 775 -10.75 20.61 6.49
N TYR A 776 -9.94 19.58 6.24
CA TYR A 776 -10.37 18.21 5.98
C TYR A 776 -11.12 17.55 7.14
N VAL A 777 -10.92 17.98 8.39
CA VAL A 777 -11.70 17.50 9.54
C VAL A 777 -13.12 18.06 9.47
N GLY A 778 -13.26 19.32 9.05
CA GLY A 778 -14.55 19.94 8.76
C GLY A 778 -15.32 19.17 7.69
N ALA A 779 -14.66 18.85 6.57
CA ALA A 779 -15.25 18.02 5.51
C ALA A 779 -15.72 16.65 6.05
N ALA A 780 -14.88 15.98 6.85
CA ALA A 780 -15.24 14.70 7.45
C ALA A 780 -16.48 14.78 8.36
N LEU A 781 -16.56 15.81 9.20
CA LEU A 781 -17.72 16.06 10.07
C LEU A 781 -18.99 16.31 9.26
N VAL A 782 -18.91 17.14 8.22
CA VAL A 782 -20.05 17.42 7.34
C VAL A 782 -20.52 16.15 6.64
N THR A 783 -19.62 15.26 6.22
CA THR A 783 -19.98 13.98 5.61
C THR A 783 -20.75 13.08 6.58
N ILE A 784 -20.36 13.00 7.86
CA ILE A 784 -21.11 12.27 8.89
C ILE A 784 -22.49 12.90 9.11
N LEU A 785 -22.53 14.22 9.30
CA LEU A 785 -23.77 14.96 9.51
C LEU A 785 -24.73 14.82 8.32
N SER A 786 -24.20 14.75 7.11
CA SER A 786 -24.99 14.59 5.89
C SER A 786 -25.70 13.24 5.84
N GLU A 787 -25.06 12.15 6.28
CA GLU A 787 -25.73 10.84 6.42
C GLU A 787 -26.83 10.88 7.48
N ILE A 788 -26.61 11.59 8.59
CA ILE A 788 -27.64 11.77 9.63
C ILE A 788 -28.82 12.57 9.06
N VAL A 789 -28.56 13.63 8.29
CA VAL A 789 -29.59 14.44 7.62
C VAL A 789 -30.38 13.61 6.61
N LEU A 790 -29.79 12.62 5.94
CA LEU A 790 -30.52 11.67 5.08
C LEU A 790 -31.28 10.60 5.88
N LEU A 791 -30.74 10.17 7.02
CA LEU A 791 -31.36 9.16 7.87
C LEU A 791 -32.72 9.62 8.42
N ILE A 792 -32.87 10.91 8.74
CA ILE A 792 -34.11 11.51 9.26
C ILE A 792 -35.31 11.33 8.30
N PRO A 793 -35.27 11.84 7.04
CA PRO A 793 -36.37 11.65 6.10
C PRO A 793 -36.56 10.17 5.73
N PHE A 794 -35.47 9.39 5.64
CA PHE A 794 -35.57 7.97 5.37
C PHE A 794 -36.35 7.24 6.48
N TYR A 795 -36.02 7.50 7.73
CA TYR A 795 -36.73 6.96 8.88
C TYR A 795 -38.18 7.40 8.93
N TYR A 796 -38.46 8.68 8.66
CA TYR A 796 -39.83 9.20 8.58
C TYR A 796 -40.66 8.42 7.55
N SER A 797 -40.11 8.18 6.35
CA SER A 797 -40.82 7.45 5.30
C SER A 797 -40.99 5.97 5.62
N VAL A 798 -40.00 5.32 6.23
CA VAL A 798 -40.12 3.94 6.75
C VAL A 798 -41.21 3.85 7.81
N ARG A 799 -41.24 4.77 8.77
CA ARG A 799 -42.24 4.80 9.84
C ARG A 799 -43.66 4.97 9.27
N LYS A 800 -43.80 5.79 8.23
CA LYS A 800 -45.08 6.06 7.56
C LYS A 800 -45.57 4.88 6.71
N ASN A 801 -44.68 4.21 5.99
CA ASN A 801 -45.05 3.22 4.97
C ASN A 801 -44.90 1.75 5.41
N LEU A 802 -44.10 1.49 6.45
CA LEU A 802 -43.80 0.14 6.96
C LEU A 802 -44.13 0.02 8.45
N ALA A 803 -43.24 0.45 9.35
CA ALA A 803 -43.44 0.44 10.81
C ALA A 803 -42.34 1.24 11.55
N SER A 804 -42.53 1.49 12.84
CA SER A 804 -41.48 2.06 13.70
C SER A 804 -40.40 1.02 14.02
N ILE A 805 -39.15 1.37 13.76
CA ILE A 805 -38.00 0.51 14.08
C ILE A 805 -37.45 0.86 15.46
N PRO A 806 -37.24 -0.15 16.33
CA PRO A 806 -36.66 0.06 17.66
C PRO A 806 -35.14 0.20 17.55
N PHE A 807 -34.64 1.33 17.05
CA PHE A 807 -33.20 1.53 16.83
C PHE A 807 -32.37 1.30 18.10
N TRP A 808 -32.84 1.79 19.24
CA TRP A 808 -32.12 1.62 20.51
C TRP A 808 -31.85 0.14 20.82
N SER A 809 -32.86 -0.73 20.74
CA SER A 809 -32.73 -2.15 21.06
C SER A 809 -31.78 -2.90 20.11
N ILE A 810 -31.59 -2.36 18.91
CA ILE A 810 -30.71 -2.91 17.88
C ILE A 810 -29.26 -2.44 18.07
N THR A 811 -29.04 -1.20 18.51
CA THR A 811 -27.72 -0.56 18.49
C THR A 811 -26.93 -0.67 19.79
N TRP A 812 -27.57 -0.67 20.97
CA TRP A 812 -26.83 -0.52 22.23
C TRP A 812 -25.91 -1.70 22.56
N ARG A 813 -26.34 -2.95 22.30
CA ARG A 813 -25.53 -4.16 22.58
C ARG A 813 -24.29 -4.22 21.69
N PRO A 814 -24.41 -4.09 20.35
CA PRO A 814 -23.23 -4.07 19.48
C PRO A 814 -22.33 -2.87 19.72
N ALA A 815 -22.88 -1.69 20.05
CA ALA A 815 -22.09 -0.51 20.38
C ALA A 815 -21.28 -0.70 21.66
N LEU A 816 -21.86 -1.28 22.71
CA LEU A 816 -21.15 -1.63 23.93
C LEU A 816 -20.04 -2.66 23.68
N ALA A 817 -20.34 -3.72 22.91
CA ALA A 817 -19.34 -4.70 22.52
C ALA A 817 -18.18 -4.07 21.73
N ALA A 818 -18.47 -3.17 20.79
CA ALA A 818 -17.47 -2.47 19.99
C ALA A 818 -16.63 -1.50 20.85
N GLY A 819 -17.24 -0.79 21.80
CA GLY A 819 -16.53 0.08 22.74
C GLY A 819 -15.55 -0.69 23.63
N LEU A 820 -16.00 -1.81 24.21
CA LEU A 820 -15.13 -2.70 25.01
C LEU A 820 -14.01 -3.34 24.17
N MET A 821 -14.30 -3.69 22.92
CA MET A 821 -13.27 -4.11 21.96
C MET A 821 -12.25 -2.99 21.71
N GLY A 822 -12.69 -1.73 21.60
CA GLY A 822 -11.81 -0.57 21.46
C GLY A 822 -10.86 -0.40 22.64
N LEU A 823 -11.33 -0.63 23.88
CA LEU A 823 -10.47 -0.63 25.07
C LEU A 823 -9.42 -1.75 25.01
N ALA A 824 -9.80 -2.94 24.54
CA ALA A 824 -8.86 -4.04 24.34
C ALA A 824 -7.81 -3.71 23.26
N LEU A 825 -8.20 -3.07 22.16
CA LEU A 825 -7.29 -2.61 21.11
C LEU A 825 -6.30 -1.58 21.64
N TRP A 826 -6.78 -0.56 22.34
CA TRP A 826 -5.93 0.46 22.94
C TRP A 826 -4.84 -0.16 23.84
N TRP A 827 -5.22 -1.13 24.68
CA TRP A 827 -4.28 -1.82 25.57
C TRP A 827 -3.30 -2.76 24.84
N LEU A 828 -3.75 -3.45 23.79
CA LEU A 828 -2.94 -4.47 23.08
C LEU A 828 -2.00 -3.88 22.03
N VAL A 829 -2.41 -2.83 21.32
CA VAL A 829 -1.63 -2.27 20.19
C VAL A 829 -0.25 -1.81 20.66
N GLU A 830 -0.16 -1.16 21.82
CA GLU A 830 1.11 -0.67 22.37
C GLU A 830 2.05 -1.80 22.82
N ARG A 831 1.51 -2.96 23.22
CA ARG A 831 2.30 -4.05 23.85
C ARG A 831 2.64 -5.20 22.91
N ALA A 832 1.71 -5.58 22.05
CA ALA A 832 1.81 -6.74 21.18
C ALA A 832 1.86 -6.38 19.69
N GLY A 833 1.67 -5.09 19.37
CA GLY A 833 1.56 -4.61 17.99
C GLY A 833 0.22 -4.92 17.35
N VAL A 834 -0.08 -4.21 16.25
CA VAL A 834 -1.36 -4.27 15.55
C VAL A 834 -1.69 -5.67 15.03
N VAL A 835 -0.69 -6.42 14.54
CA VAL A 835 -0.87 -7.75 13.93
C VAL A 835 -1.48 -8.76 14.91
N VAL A 836 -1.12 -8.66 16.20
CA VAL A 836 -1.64 -9.53 17.26
C VAL A 836 -2.89 -8.92 17.90
N ALA A 837 -2.93 -7.60 18.06
CA ALA A 837 -4.03 -6.90 18.71
C ALA A 837 -5.36 -7.05 17.96
N VAL A 838 -5.36 -6.93 16.63
CA VAL A 838 -6.59 -6.93 15.81
C VAL A 838 -7.35 -8.27 15.86
N PRO A 839 -6.71 -9.45 15.67
CA PRO A 839 -7.41 -10.73 15.80
C PRO A 839 -7.99 -10.96 17.19
N ILE A 840 -7.24 -10.61 18.25
CA ILE A 840 -7.70 -10.77 19.64
C ILE A 840 -8.90 -9.88 19.90
N ALA A 841 -8.85 -8.62 19.47
CA ALA A 841 -9.97 -7.70 19.59
C ALA A 841 -11.21 -8.21 18.84
N GLY A 842 -11.05 -8.75 17.63
CA GLY A 842 -12.14 -9.38 16.89
C GLY A 842 -12.80 -10.54 17.67
N LEU A 843 -12.00 -11.37 18.34
CA LEU A 843 -12.50 -12.43 19.23
C LEU A 843 -13.24 -11.85 20.44
N VAL A 844 -12.67 -10.84 21.10
CA VAL A 844 -13.31 -10.13 22.23
C VAL A 844 -14.67 -9.58 21.82
N TYR A 845 -14.75 -8.92 20.67
CA TYR A 845 -16.02 -8.42 20.13
C TYR A 845 -17.04 -9.54 19.89
N GLY A 846 -16.62 -10.63 19.23
CA GLY A 846 -17.50 -11.77 18.96
C GLY A 846 -18.05 -12.41 20.25
N VAL A 847 -17.20 -12.60 21.26
CA VAL A 847 -17.60 -13.13 22.57
C VAL A 847 -18.55 -12.19 23.28
N LEU A 848 -18.25 -10.89 23.33
CA LEU A 848 -19.10 -9.88 23.96
C LEU A 848 -20.46 -9.74 23.27
N LEU A 849 -20.49 -9.80 21.94
CA LEU A 849 -21.72 -9.74 21.16
C LEU A 849 -22.66 -10.91 21.50
N ILE A 850 -22.10 -12.11 21.68
CA ILE A 850 -22.84 -13.30 22.14
C ILE A 850 -23.26 -13.13 23.60
N ALA A 851 -22.36 -12.72 24.49
CA ALA A 851 -22.59 -12.60 25.94
C ALA A 851 -23.66 -11.55 26.28
N LEU A 852 -23.68 -10.43 25.56
CA LEU A 852 -24.71 -9.38 25.70
C LEU A 852 -26.07 -9.78 25.11
N GLY A 853 -26.17 -10.99 24.54
CA GLY A 853 -27.41 -11.52 23.98
C GLY A 853 -27.87 -10.78 22.72
N ALA A 854 -26.95 -10.25 21.91
CA ALA A 854 -27.33 -9.58 20.66
C ALA A 854 -28.02 -10.54 19.66
N LEU A 855 -27.72 -11.85 19.75
CA LEU A 855 -28.35 -12.92 18.98
C LEU A 855 -29.74 -13.28 19.55
N GLY A 856 -30.80 -12.76 18.93
CA GLY A 856 -32.19 -13.13 19.19
C GLY A 856 -32.60 -14.46 18.56
N GLU A 857 -33.91 -14.77 18.57
CA GLU A 857 -34.43 -16.04 18.06
C GLU A 857 -34.34 -16.16 16.54
N ASP A 858 -34.64 -15.09 15.80
CA ASP A 858 -34.55 -15.05 14.34
C ASP A 858 -33.12 -15.31 13.86
N GLU A 859 -32.13 -14.75 14.55
CA GLU A 859 -30.71 -14.91 14.22
C GLU A 859 -30.21 -16.32 14.57
N ARG A 860 -30.63 -16.86 15.72
CA ARG A 860 -30.35 -18.26 16.09
C ARG A 860 -31.01 -19.23 15.11
N ALA A 861 -32.22 -18.94 14.64
CA ALA A 861 -32.92 -19.75 13.64
C ALA A 861 -32.20 -19.72 12.29
N LEU A 862 -31.70 -18.57 11.86
CA LEU A 862 -30.86 -18.43 10.66
C LEU A 862 -29.57 -19.27 10.79
N LEU A 863 -28.84 -19.14 11.90
CA LEU A 863 -27.63 -19.91 12.16
C LEU A 863 -27.88 -21.43 12.20
N ARG A 864 -29.00 -21.85 12.80
CA ARG A 864 -29.42 -23.27 12.79
C ARG A 864 -29.76 -23.78 11.39
N ARG A 865 -30.38 -22.96 10.53
CA ARG A 865 -30.67 -23.31 9.12
C ARG A 865 -29.41 -23.44 8.29
N LEU A 866 -28.44 -22.53 8.46
CA LEU A 866 -27.14 -22.60 7.78
C LEU A 866 -26.38 -23.88 8.20
N ARG A 867 -26.43 -24.23 9.49
CA ARG A 867 -25.82 -25.45 10.05
C ARG A 867 -26.50 -26.77 9.63
N LYS A 868 -27.72 -26.73 9.08
CA LYS A 868 -28.43 -27.92 8.54
C LYS A 868 -28.23 -28.12 7.03
N LYS A 869 -27.78 -27.10 6.30
CA LYS A 869 -27.51 -27.13 4.85
C LYS A 869 -26.03 -27.30 4.50
N THR A 870 -25.16 -27.33 5.52
CA THR A 870 -23.73 -27.66 5.46
C THR A 870 -23.49 -28.93 6.25
#